data_AF-A0A926DVF4-F1
#
_entry.id   AF-A0A926DVF4-F1
#
_cell.length_a   1.000
_cell.length_b   1.000
_cell.length_c   1.000
_cell.angle_alpha   90.00
_cell.angle_beta   90.00
_cell.angle_gamma   90.00
#
_symmetry.space_group_name_H-M   'P 1'
#
loop_
_entity.id
_entity.type
_entity.pdbx_description
1 polymer ?
#
loop_
_entity_poly.entity_id
_entity_poly.type
_entity_poly.pdbx_seq_one_letter_code
_entity_poly.pdbx_strand_id
1 'polypeptide(L)'
;MRFFCLIATEDRLWNMKKAFRMLQQQYGDVIQGSCYSLWDVCQKPDAYAAMMEEARGCQYAIVYFHGGAQILPDFRGFWKQITAWMPAYFESSLPDEIAELMPSSGVTPEEYRTVQSYFQYADADNFAAMFLAIASARFDMPCPVPPPKPPLSRGFYRPGGPIPREEEEAVLRGAAESGRPVVGLILHQSQVLNGNTKHIEAIIERLEALGAYPLPLFTRMANDEDDKQGIKYAMGEYFIWRGRKLPDVILVLAGFSLTQMGSPGDGNKVQDHSIFEEWDVPVLQVMNTRFSKEEYEVRPEGIDSMSLATTVFQPELDGQIITVPCATQELVEEDGITRKVWVPIPDRVDHLCKLALHWANLRYRKPEEQKIAILFHNTPGNDKIGCAEGLDTFESVYRMVKQLEARGVLTTIPLQSGQDIANHLLSALTNDTRFLSPEIMMERAADRIHPDQWGQWFSSLSGRVQAQMADCWGEAPGTVLTEQGQLMIPGFLDGNIFIGLQPSRAFGERAAELYHSTDATPPYSYVGYYRWLEEVFGADVVYHIGTHGSLEWLPGKEVGLSSQCYPDICLGTVPNLYLYHIGITGEGIQAKRRSAAVILDHLIPSMEEAESYETLAVLDEALKEYYHAKQTRPVQLPQLGSRIYELAQETELLTDLCLTKEEFERDPDGAIGRIHVWMGELKQSAVRDGLHVFGETPKGKLYDNLMRLLVRVKNGSVPALNDSVLMALGYNASEIKDQPSTLFGPKTGQEVYEEAISRAREMVGQLAQEEYNPAAIAEVVKAQQFPGPVSDVKMVLRFLCETVKDKLDHTADEMKYCLAGNEGRFVPPSLGGNPTRGNVALLPTGRNFYASDPSQIPSRAAWEIGQQLAAQMLKHYQEEEGGYPESTAMVIWAGGTLKTCGEDFAEALMLMGVRPVYLGETTRVIGVEPIPLEELGRPRLDVTLRISGLFRDMYPNLIRLMDEAVKCVAALDESEDVNFIKKHMNADVRAMVESGMPEDRAVDQSLVRVYGCAPGGYGAGVSHLIESRQWTDYQDLAKVYETWSGHGYSAKAHGDVMTEMFRQRMSTVSMTIKNESTIEIDMLDSDDFYSYHGGLIACVKANSGKTPISLTGHSEDPERVKIRDTKRETARILRSKILNPKWLEGLKRHGFKGAQEISAALDALFGWDATAEVAQDWMYQGIAQRFLFDEETRKWMEQVNSWSVHAVSERLLEANQRGMWNASPETLDKIRAIYMKVEGTIEESSL
;
A
#
# COMPACT_ATOMS: atom_id res chain seq x y z
N MET A 1 -42.84 -7.49 28.70
CA MET A 1 -42.23 -6.97 27.47
C MET A 1 -40.81 -7.48 27.39
N ARG A 2 -40.41 -8.01 26.24
CA ARG A 2 -39.05 -8.52 26.02
C ARG A 2 -38.34 -7.71 24.94
N PHE A 3 -37.19 -7.16 25.28
CA PHE A 3 -36.35 -6.39 24.38
C PHE A 3 -35.15 -7.21 23.91
N PHE A 4 -34.87 -7.17 22.63
CA PHE A 4 -33.63 -7.72 22.07
C PHE A 4 -32.63 -6.57 21.90
N CYS A 5 -31.42 -6.70 22.43
CA CYS A 5 -30.38 -5.68 22.31
C CYS A 5 -29.10 -6.30 21.73
N LEU A 6 -28.67 -5.85 20.56
CA LEU A 6 -27.39 -6.22 19.94
C LEU A 6 -26.49 -4.98 19.88
N ILE A 7 -25.43 -4.95 20.68
CA ILE A 7 -24.69 -3.72 20.97
C ILE A 7 -23.21 -3.89 20.65
N ALA A 8 -22.66 -2.98 19.84
CA ALA A 8 -21.27 -3.05 19.40
C ALA A 8 -20.21 -2.58 20.43
N THR A 9 -20.59 -1.79 21.42
CA THR A 9 -19.64 -1.26 22.43
C THR A 9 -19.93 -1.78 23.83
N GLU A 10 -18.90 -2.24 24.51
CA GLU A 10 -18.99 -2.85 25.84
C GLU A 10 -19.54 -1.89 26.92
N ASP A 11 -19.18 -0.60 26.87
CA ASP A 11 -19.72 0.43 27.78
C ASP A 11 -21.24 0.53 27.69
N ARG A 12 -21.79 0.64 26.47
CA ARG A 12 -23.24 0.69 26.24
C ARG A 12 -23.91 -0.61 26.67
N LEU A 13 -23.30 -1.76 26.35
CA LEU A 13 -23.81 -3.07 26.72
C LEU A 13 -23.93 -3.22 28.24
N TRP A 14 -22.90 -2.79 28.98
CA TRP A 14 -22.89 -2.80 30.43
C TRP A 14 -23.97 -1.88 31.02
N ASN A 15 -24.10 -0.65 30.51
CA ASN A 15 -25.12 0.28 30.96
C ASN A 15 -26.54 -0.19 30.63
N MET A 16 -26.76 -0.88 29.51
CA MET A 16 -28.05 -1.52 29.22
C MET A 16 -28.38 -2.66 30.19
N LYS A 17 -27.39 -3.50 30.52
CA LYS A 17 -27.57 -4.55 31.54
C LYS A 17 -27.88 -3.94 32.92
N LYS A 18 -27.23 -2.82 33.29
CA LYS A 18 -27.55 -2.06 34.51
C LYS A 18 -28.97 -1.51 34.48
N ALA A 19 -29.37 -0.90 33.37
CA ALA A 19 -30.73 -0.39 33.17
C ALA A 19 -31.78 -1.50 33.35
N PHE A 20 -31.59 -2.67 32.74
CA PHE A 20 -32.51 -3.80 32.95
C PHE A 20 -32.57 -4.28 34.40
N ARG A 21 -31.45 -4.29 35.14
CA ARG A 21 -31.48 -4.61 36.58
C ARG A 21 -32.24 -3.57 37.39
N MET A 22 -32.05 -2.28 37.11
CA MET A 22 -32.80 -1.20 37.76
C MET A 22 -34.30 -1.36 37.50
N LEU A 23 -34.68 -1.64 36.25
CA LEU A 23 -36.07 -1.88 35.86
C LEU A 23 -36.63 -3.16 36.49
N GLN A 24 -35.85 -4.23 36.60
CA GLN A 24 -36.28 -5.47 37.25
C GLN A 24 -36.51 -5.27 38.75
N GLN A 25 -35.67 -4.46 39.42
CA GLN A 25 -35.87 -4.11 40.83
C GLN A 25 -37.14 -3.28 41.04
N GLN A 26 -37.48 -2.40 40.09
CA GLN A 26 -38.63 -1.50 40.20
C GLN A 26 -39.95 -2.10 39.73
N TYR A 27 -39.94 -2.93 38.68
CA TYR A 27 -41.12 -3.45 37.98
C TYR A 27 -41.18 -4.98 37.91
N GLY A 28 -40.27 -5.71 38.54
CA GLY A 28 -40.19 -7.17 38.45
C GLY A 28 -39.93 -7.66 37.01
N ASP A 29 -40.52 -8.80 36.63
CA ASP A 29 -40.34 -9.40 35.31
C ASP A 29 -41.22 -8.77 34.19
N VAL A 30 -41.79 -7.59 34.43
CA VAL A 30 -42.65 -6.90 33.46
C VAL A 30 -41.85 -6.36 32.28
N ILE A 31 -40.63 -5.87 32.51
CA ILE A 31 -39.69 -5.44 31.48
C ILE A 31 -38.44 -6.32 31.58
N GLN A 32 -38.15 -7.05 30.52
CA GLN A 32 -36.99 -7.95 30.41
C GLN A 32 -36.24 -7.62 29.13
N GLY A 33 -34.94 -7.89 29.10
CA GLY A 33 -34.19 -7.77 27.86
C GLY A 33 -32.97 -8.67 27.82
N SER A 34 -32.64 -9.08 26.61
CA SER A 34 -31.53 -9.95 26.27
C SER A 34 -30.50 -9.11 25.53
N CYS A 35 -29.32 -8.97 26.13
CA CYS A 35 -28.27 -8.06 25.65
C CYS A 35 -27.05 -8.85 25.19
N TYR A 36 -26.72 -8.74 23.90
CA TYR A 36 -25.61 -9.42 23.26
C TYR A 36 -24.55 -8.41 22.80
N SER A 37 -23.29 -8.79 22.99
CA SER A 37 -22.17 -8.11 22.36
C SER A 37 -22.12 -8.52 20.89
N LEU A 38 -22.13 -7.55 19.97
CA LEU A 38 -21.93 -7.81 18.55
C LEU A 38 -20.62 -8.58 18.31
N TRP A 39 -19.58 -8.23 19.09
CA TRP A 39 -18.26 -8.86 18.99
C TRP A 39 -18.30 -10.34 19.35
N ASP A 40 -18.89 -10.68 20.49
CA ASP A 40 -18.93 -12.07 20.95
C ASP A 40 -19.73 -12.96 19.99
N VAL A 41 -20.75 -12.39 19.35
CA VAL A 41 -21.56 -13.06 18.33
C VAL A 41 -20.76 -13.32 17.05
N CYS A 42 -19.94 -12.35 16.62
CA CYS A 42 -19.10 -12.52 15.42
C CYS A 42 -17.98 -13.54 15.63
N GLN A 43 -17.47 -13.67 16.86
CA GLN A 43 -16.36 -14.58 17.19
C GLN A 43 -16.80 -16.03 17.45
N LYS A 44 -18.08 -16.27 17.73
CA LYS A 44 -18.60 -17.58 18.15
C LYS A 44 -19.75 -18.02 17.23
N PRO A 45 -19.52 -18.99 16.33
CA PRO A 45 -20.54 -19.47 15.40
C PRO A 45 -21.85 -19.89 16.08
N ASP A 46 -21.75 -20.58 17.22
CA ASP A 46 -22.93 -21.04 17.97
C ASP A 46 -23.69 -19.90 18.67
N ALA A 47 -23.00 -18.78 18.97
CA ALA A 47 -23.61 -17.65 19.65
C ALA A 47 -24.62 -16.92 18.77
N TYR A 48 -24.37 -16.85 17.46
CA TYR A 48 -25.32 -16.24 16.52
C TYR A 48 -26.64 -17.01 16.46
N ALA A 49 -26.59 -18.34 16.35
CA ALA A 49 -27.80 -19.17 16.32
C ALA A 49 -28.60 -19.07 17.63
N ALA A 50 -27.92 -19.12 18.79
CA ALA A 50 -28.57 -18.97 20.09
C ALA A 50 -29.19 -17.58 20.27
N MET A 51 -28.48 -16.53 19.86
CA MET A 51 -28.96 -15.15 19.86
C MET A 51 -30.23 -15.00 19.02
N MET A 52 -30.25 -15.55 17.79
CA MET A 52 -31.40 -15.47 16.90
C MET A 52 -32.62 -16.23 17.42
N GLU A 53 -32.42 -17.38 18.06
CA GLU A 53 -33.52 -18.13 18.70
C GLU A 53 -34.14 -17.35 19.86
N GLU A 54 -33.33 -16.68 20.68
CA GLU A 54 -33.83 -15.84 21.78
C GLU A 54 -34.49 -14.55 21.27
N ALA A 55 -33.94 -13.95 20.20
CA ALA A 55 -34.51 -12.77 19.54
C ALA A 55 -35.95 -13.04 19.07
N ARG A 56 -36.27 -14.25 18.63
CA ARG A 56 -37.63 -14.64 18.20
C ARG A 56 -38.71 -14.46 19.30
N GLY A 57 -38.33 -14.50 20.56
CA GLY A 57 -39.21 -14.28 21.71
C GLY A 57 -39.36 -12.82 22.15
N CYS A 58 -38.68 -11.88 21.47
CA CYS A 58 -38.70 -10.46 21.79
C CYS A 58 -39.77 -9.69 20.99
N GLN A 59 -40.11 -8.49 21.46
CA GLN A 59 -41.18 -7.65 20.90
C GLN A 59 -40.66 -6.32 20.33
N TYR A 60 -39.41 -5.99 20.62
CA TYR A 60 -38.75 -4.77 20.16
C TYR A 60 -37.23 -5.01 20.13
N ALA A 61 -36.56 -4.55 19.08
CA ALA A 61 -35.12 -4.66 18.94
C ALA A 61 -34.43 -3.29 19.08
N ILE A 62 -33.25 -3.29 19.71
CA ILE A 62 -32.30 -2.19 19.73
C ILE A 62 -30.98 -2.72 19.17
N VAL A 63 -30.58 -2.19 18.03
CA VAL A 63 -29.39 -2.66 17.32
C VAL A 63 -28.41 -1.51 17.14
N TYR A 64 -27.20 -1.67 17.63
CA TYR A 64 -26.17 -0.66 17.48
C TYR A 64 -24.98 -1.21 16.71
N PHE A 65 -24.79 -0.67 15.51
CA PHE A 65 -23.63 -0.93 14.67
C PHE A 65 -22.61 0.18 14.87
N HIS A 66 -21.34 -0.22 14.99
CA HIS A 66 -20.26 0.71 15.20
C HIS A 66 -19.13 0.36 14.23
N GLY A 67 -18.84 1.25 13.28
CA GLY A 67 -17.96 0.97 12.14
C GLY A 67 -18.68 0.39 10.91
N GLY A 68 -20.01 0.27 10.99
CA GLY A 68 -20.88 -0.13 9.87
C GLY A 68 -21.53 -1.51 10.04
N ALA A 69 -22.59 -1.75 9.28
CA ALA A 69 -23.41 -2.95 9.36
C ALA A 69 -22.71 -4.23 8.84
N GLN A 70 -21.74 -4.07 7.93
CA GLN A 70 -20.97 -5.15 7.31
C GLN A 70 -20.10 -5.96 8.28
N ILE A 71 -19.95 -5.49 9.53
CA ILE A 71 -19.24 -6.20 10.59
C ILE A 71 -19.98 -7.49 10.98
N LEU A 72 -21.32 -7.48 10.94
CA LEU A 72 -22.11 -8.65 11.24
C LEU A 72 -22.09 -9.62 10.05
N PRO A 73 -21.62 -10.87 10.22
CA PRO A 73 -21.75 -11.89 9.19
C PRO A 73 -23.22 -12.09 8.82
N ASP A 74 -23.52 -12.15 7.52
CA ASP A 74 -24.90 -12.20 6.99
C ASP A 74 -25.82 -11.10 7.56
N PHE A 75 -25.32 -9.86 7.62
CA PHE A 75 -26.11 -8.71 8.03
C PHE A 75 -27.46 -8.61 7.30
N ARG A 76 -27.49 -8.93 6.00
CA ARG A 76 -28.71 -8.92 5.19
C ARG A 76 -29.75 -9.91 5.74
N GLY A 77 -29.34 -11.15 6.00
CA GLY A 77 -30.20 -12.17 6.58
C GLY A 77 -30.67 -11.77 7.99
N PHE A 78 -29.76 -11.30 8.83
CA PHE A 78 -30.07 -10.78 10.17
C PHE A 78 -31.14 -9.68 10.13
N TRP A 79 -30.87 -8.60 9.39
CA TRP A 79 -31.71 -7.41 9.38
C TRP A 79 -33.11 -7.72 8.86
N LYS A 80 -33.19 -8.52 7.78
CA LYS A 80 -34.46 -8.99 7.21
C LYS A 80 -35.27 -9.83 8.20
N GLN A 81 -34.63 -10.70 8.98
CA GLN A 81 -35.33 -11.53 9.97
C GLN A 81 -35.81 -10.71 11.17
N ILE A 82 -34.94 -9.89 11.74
CA ILE A 82 -35.27 -9.06 12.91
C ILE A 82 -36.43 -8.12 12.60
N THR A 83 -36.37 -7.39 11.48
CA THR A 83 -37.42 -6.44 11.07
C THR A 83 -38.73 -7.13 10.65
N ALA A 84 -38.69 -8.40 10.26
CA ALA A 84 -39.89 -9.19 10.03
C ALA A 84 -40.57 -9.65 11.33
N TRP A 85 -39.82 -9.81 12.43
CA TRP A 85 -40.35 -10.25 13.72
C TRP A 85 -40.82 -9.10 14.59
N MET A 86 -40.14 -7.95 14.56
CA MET A 86 -40.42 -6.81 15.43
C MET A 86 -39.91 -5.48 14.87
N PRO A 87 -40.45 -4.34 15.36
CA PRO A 87 -39.81 -3.05 15.16
C PRO A 87 -38.40 -3.05 15.75
N ALA A 88 -37.46 -2.47 15.02
CA ALA A 88 -36.05 -2.41 15.39
C ALA A 88 -35.57 -0.96 15.35
N TYR A 89 -35.40 -0.34 16.53
CA TYR A 89 -34.58 0.86 16.59
C TYR A 89 -33.13 0.46 16.34
N PHE A 90 -32.43 1.26 15.56
CA PHE A 90 -31.05 1.01 15.25
C PHE A 90 -30.26 2.31 15.12
N GLU A 91 -28.98 2.25 15.46
CA GLU A 91 -28.05 3.34 15.28
C GLU A 91 -26.81 2.83 14.55
N SER A 92 -26.32 3.62 13.61
CA SER A 92 -25.02 3.40 12.96
C SER A 92 -24.16 4.63 13.14
N SER A 93 -22.84 4.43 13.28
CA SER A 93 -21.87 5.53 13.21
C SER A 93 -21.77 6.16 11.80
N LEU A 94 -22.50 5.62 10.82
CA LEU A 94 -22.51 6.06 9.42
C LEU A 94 -23.92 6.57 9.05
N PRO A 95 -24.09 7.88 8.78
CA PRO A 95 -25.40 8.47 8.47
C PRO A 95 -26.12 7.83 7.29
N ASP A 96 -25.39 7.44 6.24
CA ASP A 96 -25.99 6.85 5.03
C ASP A 96 -26.61 5.47 5.30
N GLU A 97 -26.03 4.68 6.21
CA GLU A 97 -26.63 3.41 6.63
C GLU A 97 -27.94 3.64 7.40
N ILE A 98 -28.01 4.70 8.20
CA ILE A 98 -29.24 5.09 8.89
C ILE A 98 -30.34 5.37 7.87
N ALA A 99 -30.04 6.18 6.85
CA ALA A 99 -31.00 6.50 5.80
C ALA A 99 -31.49 5.25 5.05
N GLU A 100 -30.58 4.32 4.72
CA GLU A 100 -30.90 3.10 3.97
C GLU A 100 -31.74 2.09 4.76
N LEU A 101 -31.44 1.91 6.04
CA LEU A 101 -32.10 0.88 6.88
C LEU A 101 -33.43 1.37 7.46
N MET A 102 -33.61 2.68 7.63
CA MET A 102 -34.81 3.29 8.25
C MET A 102 -36.14 2.79 7.68
N PRO A 103 -36.33 2.69 6.35
CA PRO A 103 -37.61 2.29 5.76
C PRO A 103 -38.06 0.88 6.17
N SER A 104 -37.11 0.00 6.47
CA SER A 104 -37.37 -1.40 6.84
C SER A 104 -37.45 -1.64 8.35
N SER A 105 -37.06 -0.66 9.17
CA SER A 105 -36.95 -0.78 10.64
C SER A 105 -38.27 -1.05 11.38
N GLY A 106 -39.41 -0.69 10.78
CA GLY A 106 -40.71 -0.73 11.46
C GLY A 106 -40.89 0.33 12.56
N VAL A 107 -39.95 1.27 12.69
CA VAL A 107 -39.96 2.38 13.66
C VAL A 107 -40.39 3.68 12.96
N THR A 108 -41.24 4.48 13.60
CA THR A 108 -41.66 5.77 13.02
C THR A 108 -40.59 6.86 13.25
N PRO A 109 -40.47 7.91 12.40
CA PRO A 109 -39.49 8.97 12.61
C PRO A 109 -39.63 9.73 13.96
N GLU A 110 -40.83 9.80 14.52
CA GLU A 110 -41.07 10.38 15.85
C GLU A 110 -40.56 9.47 16.97
N GLU A 111 -40.87 8.18 16.88
CA GLU A 111 -40.34 7.16 17.79
C GLU A 111 -38.82 7.09 17.72
N TYR A 112 -38.26 7.08 16.51
CA TYR A 112 -36.81 7.05 16.30
C TYR A 112 -36.12 8.23 16.99
N ARG A 113 -36.61 9.46 16.77
CA ARG A 113 -36.09 10.66 17.44
C ARG A 113 -36.24 10.58 18.96
N THR A 114 -37.34 10.03 19.45
CA THR A 114 -37.57 9.84 20.89
C THR A 114 -36.54 8.88 21.47
N VAL A 115 -36.38 7.69 20.87
CA VAL A 115 -35.39 6.69 21.31
C VAL A 115 -33.97 7.23 21.20
N GLN A 116 -33.62 7.87 20.08
CA GLN A 116 -32.32 8.53 19.86
C GLN A 116 -32.01 9.56 20.94
N SER A 117 -33.01 10.34 21.38
CA SER A 117 -32.83 11.39 22.39
C SER A 117 -32.31 10.86 23.73
N TYR A 118 -32.63 9.60 24.07
CA TYR A 118 -32.06 8.87 25.20
C TYR A 118 -30.81 8.09 24.80
N PHE A 119 -30.86 7.36 23.68
CA PHE A 119 -29.81 6.43 23.28
C PHE A 119 -28.46 7.13 23.07
N GLN A 120 -28.45 8.38 22.59
CA GLN A 120 -27.22 9.16 22.45
C GLN A 120 -26.44 9.32 23.77
N TYR A 121 -27.12 9.24 24.93
CA TYR A 121 -26.52 9.28 26.25
C TYR A 121 -26.29 7.86 26.77
N ALA A 122 -25.05 7.40 26.66
CA ALA A 122 -24.65 6.04 26.95
C ALA A 122 -24.53 5.73 28.45
N ASP A 123 -25.55 6.03 29.26
CA ASP A 123 -25.63 5.73 30.70
C ASP A 123 -26.89 4.95 31.08
N ALA A 124 -26.84 4.31 32.25
CA ALA A 124 -27.89 3.39 32.69
C ALA A 124 -29.24 4.08 32.99
N ASP A 125 -29.22 5.33 33.48
CA ASP A 125 -30.45 6.08 33.80
C ASP A 125 -31.20 6.44 32.50
N ASN A 126 -30.48 6.95 31.50
CA ASN A 126 -31.07 7.27 30.20
C ASN A 126 -31.55 6.02 29.46
N PHE A 127 -30.83 4.90 29.51
CA PHE A 127 -31.33 3.65 28.94
C PHE A 127 -32.55 3.10 29.68
N ALA A 128 -32.62 3.21 31.00
CA ALA A 128 -33.82 2.80 31.75
C ALA A 128 -35.03 3.66 31.34
N ALA A 129 -34.85 4.98 31.22
CA ALA A 129 -35.88 5.90 30.74
C ALA A 129 -36.28 5.61 29.28
N MET A 130 -35.32 5.26 28.41
CA MET A 130 -35.57 4.83 27.03
C MET A 130 -36.49 3.61 26.96
N PHE A 131 -36.21 2.55 27.73
CA PHE A 131 -37.05 1.36 27.76
C PHE A 131 -38.45 1.66 28.29
N LEU A 132 -38.59 2.57 29.28
CA LEU A 132 -39.89 3.05 29.76
C LEU A 132 -40.62 3.87 28.70
N ALA A 133 -39.92 4.71 27.93
CA ALA A 133 -40.49 5.47 26.83
C ALA A 133 -41.07 4.55 25.76
N ILE A 134 -40.31 3.52 25.36
CA ILE A 134 -40.78 2.50 24.41
C ILE A 134 -41.96 1.71 25.00
N ALA A 135 -41.85 1.25 26.25
CA ALA A 135 -42.92 0.53 26.94
C ALA A 135 -44.24 1.32 26.99
N SER A 136 -44.16 2.62 27.27
CA SER A 136 -45.32 3.51 27.33
C SER A 136 -45.89 3.77 25.95
N ALA A 137 -45.06 4.11 24.96
CA ALA A 137 -45.51 4.55 23.64
C ALA A 137 -45.96 3.39 22.71
N ARG A 138 -45.37 2.20 22.85
CA ARG A 138 -45.63 1.05 21.96
C ARG A 138 -46.50 -0.03 22.58
N PHE A 139 -46.46 -0.18 23.90
CA PHE A 139 -47.12 -1.28 24.59
C PHE A 139 -48.16 -0.81 25.63
N ASP A 140 -48.50 0.48 25.61
CA ASP A 140 -49.48 1.13 26.49
C ASP A 140 -49.25 0.84 27.98
N MET A 141 -47.99 0.62 28.39
CA MET A 141 -47.67 0.38 29.79
C MET A 141 -47.81 1.70 30.59
N PRO A 142 -48.62 1.73 31.67
CA PRO A 142 -48.73 2.90 32.52
C PRO A 142 -47.47 3.02 33.40
N CYS A 143 -46.49 3.79 32.94
CA CYS A 143 -45.27 4.10 33.70
C CYS A 143 -44.87 5.58 33.54
N PRO A 144 -44.20 6.16 34.55
CA PRO A 144 -43.58 7.47 34.40
C PRO A 144 -42.38 7.36 33.44
N VAL A 145 -42.33 8.25 32.45
CA VAL A 145 -41.21 8.37 31.51
C VAL A 145 -40.41 9.63 31.86
N PRO A 146 -39.25 9.51 32.53
CA PRO A 146 -38.38 10.65 32.81
C PRO A 146 -37.83 11.25 31.50
N PRO A 147 -37.66 12.58 31.38
CA PRO A 147 -37.03 13.17 30.19
C PRO A 147 -35.54 12.82 30.09
N PRO A 148 -34.92 12.87 28.88
CA PRO A 148 -33.50 12.61 28.72
C PRO A 148 -32.64 13.59 29.53
N LYS A 149 -31.60 13.08 30.18
CA LYS A 149 -30.70 13.90 31.01
C LYS A 149 -29.27 13.86 30.44
N PRO A 150 -28.78 14.94 29.82
CA PRO A 150 -27.45 14.96 29.23
C PRO A 150 -26.36 14.85 30.31
N PRO A 151 -25.35 13.98 30.14
CA PRO A 151 -24.19 13.91 31.02
C PRO A 151 -23.18 15.05 30.74
N LEU A 152 -22.16 15.18 31.59
CA LEU A 152 -21.09 16.17 31.42
C LEU A 152 -20.34 15.97 30.10
N SER A 153 -20.54 16.85 29.12
CA SER A 153 -20.09 16.67 27.73
C SER A 153 -18.58 16.76 27.51
N ARG A 154 -17.88 17.51 28.37
CA ARG A 154 -16.44 17.78 28.26
C ARG A 154 -15.86 18.31 29.56
N GLY A 155 -14.54 18.30 29.66
CA GLY A 155 -13.78 18.90 30.75
C GLY A 155 -12.38 18.30 30.85
N PHE A 156 -11.63 18.70 31.88
CA PHE A 156 -10.39 18.02 32.22
C PHE A 156 -10.63 16.79 33.10
N TYR A 157 -9.79 15.79 32.94
CA TYR A 157 -9.78 14.59 33.77
C TYR A 157 -8.59 14.61 34.75
N ARG A 158 -8.76 14.04 35.94
CA ARG A 158 -7.65 13.64 36.80
C ARG A 158 -7.92 12.22 37.31
N PRO A 159 -6.89 11.44 37.71
CA PRO A 159 -7.12 10.15 38.34
C PRO A 159 -8.21 10.26 39.44
N GLY A 160 -9.26 9.45 39.31
CA GLY A 160 -10.45 9.50 40.15
C GLY A 160 -11.67 10.28 39.62
N GLY A 161 -11.58 11.02 38.50
CA GLY A 161 -12.76 11.56 37.81
C GLY A 161 -12.59 12.93 37.14
N PRO A 162 -13.69 13.49 36.56
CA PRO A 162 -13.70 14.83 35.98
C PRO A 162 -13.31 15.92 37.00
N ILE A 163 -12.56 16.92 36.55
CA ILE A 163 -12.21 18.11 37.31
C ILE A 163 -13.41 19.08 37.33
N PRO A 164 -13.77 19.68 38.49
CA PRO A 164 -14.81 20.70 38.56
C PRO A 164 -14.46 21.94 37.73
N ARG A 165 -15.47 22.58 37.14
CA ARG A 165 -15.28 23.71 36.20
C ARG A 165 -14.49 24.88 36.82
N GLU A 166 -14.69 25.13 38.10
CA GLU A 166 -13.99 26.16 38.88
C GLU A 166 -12.48 25.89 39.06
N GLU A 167 -12.01 24.65 38.87
CA GLU A 167 -10.60 24.26 38.96
C GLU A 167 -9.90 24.25 37.58
N GLU A 168 -10.63 24.29 36.46
CA GLU A 168 -10.07 24.16 35.10
C GLU A 168 -9.08 25.27 34.73
N GLU A 169 -9.31 26.51 35.18
CA GLU A 169 -8.38 27.63 34.96
C GLU A 169 -7.02 27.39 35.62
N ALA A 170 -6.99 26.70 36.76
CA ALA A 170 -5.74 26.37 37.44
C ALA A 170 -4.93 25.32 36.67
N VAL A 171 -5.60 24.37 36.00
CA VAL A 171 -4.97 23.38 35.11
C VAL A 171 -4.29 24.07 33.93
N LEU A 172 -5.01 24.96 33.23
CA LEU A 172 -4.47 25.70 32.08
C LEU A 172 -3.26 26.56 32.45
N ARG A 173 -3.37 27.31 33.56
CA ARG A 173 -2.26 28.09 34.10
C ARG A 173 -1.07 27.20 34.48
N GLY A 174 -1.34 26.07 35.13
CA GLY A 174 -0.31 25.10 35.52
C GLY A 174 0.46 24.55 34.32
N ALA A 175 -0.25 24.18 33.25
CA ALA A 175 0.36 23.74 32.00
C ALA A 175 1.25 24.84 31.40
N ALA A 176 0.72 26.06 31.29
CA ALA A 176 1.41 27.21 30.69
C ALA A 176 2.69 27.63 31.44
N GLU A 177 2.70 27.50 32.77
CA GLU A 177 3.79 27.93 33.65
C GLU A 177 4.74 26.78 34.04
N SER A 178 4.47 25.54 33.61
CA SER A 178 5.20 24.35 34.05
C SER A 178 6.68 24.32 33.63
N GLY A 179 7.01 24.92 32.49
CA GLY A 179 8.33 24.80 31.84
C GLY A 179 8.66 23.37 31.35
N ARG A 180 7.66 22.48 31.32
CA ARG A 180 7.76 21.09 30.89
C ARG A 180 7.08 20.91 29.52
N PRO A 181 7.44 19.88 28.74
CA PRO A 181 6.67 19.51 27.56
C PRO A 181 5.21 19.22 27.95
N VAL A 182 4.27 19.90 27.30
CA VAL A 182 2.82 19.72 27.56
C VAL A 182 2.28 18.67 26.59
N VAL A 183 1.70 17.60 27.14
CA VAL A 183 1.13 16.51 26.36
C VAL A 183 -0.39 16.61 26.44
N GLY A 184 -1.04 16.99 25.33
CA GLY A 184 -2.50 17.00 25.26
C GLY A 184 -3.03 15.57 25.13
N LEU A 185 -3.97 15.13 25.97
CA LEU A 185 -4.62 13.82 25.83
C LEU A 185 -6.08 14.04 25.45
N ILE A 186 -6.52 13.44 24.35
CA ILE A 186 -7.90 13.50 23.87
C ILE A 186 -8.60 12.19 24.25
N LEU A 187 -9.53 12.27 25.19
CA LEU A 187 -10.22 11.14 25.80
C LEU A 187 -11.68 11.08 25.34
N HIS A 188 -12.18 9.87 25.09
CA HIS A 188 -13.61 9.70 24.84
C HIS A 188 -14.40 9.87 26.14
N GLN A 189 -15.40 10.75 26.13
CA GLN A 189 -16.25 11.05 27.29
C GLN A 189 -16.81 9.78 27.96
N SER A 190 -17.24 8.78 27.18
CA SER A 190 -17.82 7.55 27.73
C SER A 190 -16.85 6.80 28.64
N GLN A 191 -15.57 6.72 28.30
CA GLN A 191 -14.58 5.99 29.10
C GLN A 191 -14.43 6.63 30.48
N VAL A 192 -14.41 7.97 30.53
CA VAL A 192 -14.32 8.73 31.78
C VAL A 192 -15.56 8.55 32.64
N LEU A 193 -16.74 8.69 32.05
CA LEU A 193 -18.00 8.61 32.80
C LEU A 193 -18.34 7.19 33.28
N ASN A 194 -17.90 6.16 32.55
CA ASN A 194 -18.11 4.75 32.91
C ASN A 194 -17.00 4.17 33.81
N GLY A 195 -16.02 4.98 34.21
CA GLY A 195 -14.90 4.56 35.06
C GLY A 195 -13.96 3.55 34.40
N ASN A 196 -13.92 3.49 33.07
CA ASN A 196 -13.04 2.62 32.30
C ASN A 196 -11.71 3.35 31.98
N THR A 197 -11.00 3.79 33.04
CA THR A 197 -9.91 4.78 32.96
C THR A 197 -8.52 4.26 33.31
N LYS A 198 -8.36 2.98 33.69
CA LYS A 198 -7.07 2.44 34.18
C LYS A 198 -5.89 2.68 33.23
N HIS A 199 -6.12 2.48 31.93
CA HIS A 199 -5.10 2.73 30.90
C HIS A 199 -4.79 4.23 30.73
N ILE A 200 -5.78 5.10 30.91
CA ILE A 200 -5.62 6.55 30.88
C ILE A 200 -4.77 7.01 32.07
N GLU A 201 -5.07 6.50 33.27
CA GLU A 201 -4.31 6.79 34.50
C GLU A 201 -2.85 6.34 34.37
N ALA A 202 -2.61 5.13 33.85
CA ALA A 202 -1.24 4.64 33.62
C ALA A 202 -0.42 5.53 32.66
N ILE A 203 -1.06 6.07 31.61
CA ILE A 203 -0.41 7.01 30.69
C ILE A 203 -0.10 8.34 31.39
N ILE A 204 -1.06 8.90 32.13
CA ILE A 204 -0.87 10.15 32.89
C ILE A 204 0.29 10.01 33.87
N GLU A 205 0.28 8.96 34.70
CA GLU A 205 1.32 8.68 35.68
C GLU A 205 2.70 8.51 35.02
N ARG A 206 2.75 7.82 33.87
CA ARG A 206 4.02 7.62 33.17
C ARG A 206 4.57 8.91 32.57
N LEU A 207 3.71 9.75 31.97
CA LEU A 207 4.09 11.05 31.44
C LEU A 207 4.65 11.98 32.54
N GLU A 208 4.00 12.02 33.70
CA GLU A 208 4.49 12.78 34.85
C GLU A 208 5.85 12.26 35.34
N ALA A 209 6.02 10.94 35.41
CA ALA A 209 7.29 10.31 35.79
C ALA A 209 8.43 10.59 34.81
N LEU A 210 8.11 10.83 33.52
CA LEU A 210 9.06 11.24 32.49
C LEU A 210 9.29 12.77 32.45
N GLY A 211 8.65 13.53 33.34
CA GLY A 211 8.83 14.98 33.46
C GLY A 211 7.95 15.82 32.54
N ALA A 212 6.90 15.25 31.96
CA ALA A 212 5.93 15.96 31.14
C ALA A 212 4.79 16.59 31.99
N TYR A 213 4.01 17.47 31.38
CA TYR A 213 2.73 17.94 31.94
C TYR A 213 1.56 17.37 31.14
N PRO A 214 0.86 16.32 31.63
CA PRO A 214 -0.31 15.79 30.94
C PRO A 214 -1.50 16.76 31.05
N LEU A 215 -2.17 17.00 29.93
CA LEU A 215 -3.36 17.84 29.80
C LEU A 215 -4.54 17.01 29.25
N PRO A 216 -5.17 16.16 30.08
CA PRO A 216 -6.21 15.23 29.65
C PRO A 216 -7.59 15.88 29.50
N LEU A 217 -8.00 16.08 28.25
CA LEU A 217 -9.28 16.60 27.82
C LEU A 217 -10.22 15.45 27.44
N PHE A 218 -11.37 15.32 28.09
CA PHE A 218 -12.43 14.44 27.61
C PHE A 218 -13.51 15.23 26.89
N THR A 219 -14.09 14.62 25.85
CA THR A 219 -15.20 15.22 25.08
C THR A 219 -16.02 14.14 24.36
N ARG A 220 -17.25 14.47 23.96
CA ARG A 220 -18.16 13.60 23.18
C ARG A 220 -17.73 13.43 21.70
N MET A 221 -16.67 14.12 21.28
CA MET A 221 -16.08 14.15 19.92
C MET A 221 -16.99 14.76 18.84
N ALA A 222 -18.21 14.25 18.66
CA ALA A 222 -19.15 14.71 17.64
C ALA A 222 -19.75 16.10 17.95
N ASN A 223 -19.90 16.92 16.91
CA ASN A 223 -20.60 18.21 16.99
C ASN A 223 -22.12 18.01 17.11
N ASP A 224 -22.79 18.91 17.83
CA ASP A 224 -24.26 19.11 17.72
C ASP A 224 -24.53 20.31 16.79
N GLU A 225 -25.75 20.41 16.26
CA GLU A 225 -26.20 21.47 15.32
C GLU A 225 -25.98 22.92 15.83
N ASP A 226 -25.70 23.13 17.13
CA ASP A 226 -25.62 24.44 17.81
C ASP A 226 -24.19 24.94 18.19
N ASP A 227 -23.12 24.39 17.59
CA ASP A 227 -21.77 24.99 17.47
C ASP A 227 -21.00 25.41 18.75
N LYS A 228 -21.33 24.85 19.92
CA LYS A 228 -20.58 25.02 21.20
C LYS A 228 -20.23 23.71 21.91
N GLN A 229 -20.15 22.62 21.15
CA GLN A 229 -19.82 21.27 21.62
C GLN A 229 -18.95 20.56 20.55
N GLY A 230 -18.39 19.38 20.88
CA GLY A 230 -17.57 18.60 19.95
C GLY A 230 -16.07 18.85 20.06
N ILE A 231 -15.28 18.14 19.25
CA ILE A 231 -13.81 18.10 19.39
C ILE A 231 -13.14 19.42 19.05
N LYS A 232 -13.52 20.08 17.94
CA LYS A 232 -12.96 21.37 17.52
C LYS A 232 -13.11 22.43 18.60
N TYR A 233 -14.33 22.57 19.13
CA TYR A 233 -14.63 23.48 20.23
C TYR A 233 -13.84 23.11 21.49
N ALA A 234 -13.84 21.83 21.86
CA ALA A 234 -13.17 21.36 23.07
C ALA A 234 -11.66 21.65 23.04
N MET A 235 -10.98 21.37 21.92
CA MET A 235 -9.56 21.69 21.78
C MET A 235 -9.35 23.22 21.83
N GLY A 236 -10.16 24.00 21.11
CA GLY A 236 -10.05 25.47 21.12
C GLY A 236 -10.22 26.11 22.51
N GLU A 237 -11.11 25.56 23.34
CA GLU A 237 -11.35 26.05 24.70
C GLU A 237 -10.33 25.53 25.72
N TYR A 238 -9.93 24.26 25.62
CA TYR A 238 -9.16 23.57 26.66
C TYR A 238 -7.67 23.41 26.35
N PHE A 239 -7.23 23.64 25.11
CA PHE A 239 -5.80 23.61 24.76
C PHE A 239 -5.23 24.99 24.44
N ILE A 240 -6.02 26.06 24.54
CA ILE A 240 -5.56 27.45 24.35
C ILE A 240 -5.61 28.20 25.67
N TRP A 241 -4.50 28.82 26.04
CA TRP A 241 -4.43 29.72 27.19
C TRP A 241 -3.90 31.09 26.75
N ARG A 242 -4.72 32.13 26.91
CA ARG A 242 -4.36 33.53 26.55
C ARG A 242 -3.82 33.66 25.11
N GLY A 243 -4.41 32.92 24.17
CA GLY A 243 -4.02 32.91 22.76
C GLY A 243 -2.84 32.01 22.40
N ARG A 244 -2.20 31.35 23.38
CA ARG A 244 -1.13 30.37 23.15
C ARG A 244 -1.70 28.95 23.12
N LYS A 245 -1.37 28.18 22.09
CA LYS A 245 -1.60 26.73 22.05
C LYS A 245 -0.65 26.06 23.03
N LEU A 246 -1.20 25.28 23.96
CA LEU A 246 -0.45 24.66 25.05
C LEU A 246 0.25 23.37 24.65
N PRO A 247 -0.39 22.41 23.96
CA PRO A 247 0.24 21.12 23.67
C PRO A 247 1.48 21.27 22.77
N ASP A 248 2.50 20.48 23.07
CA ASP A 248 3.68 20.26 22.21
C ASP A 248 3.54 18.97 21.39
N VAL A 249 2.72 18.04 21.87
CA VAL A 249 2.33 16.78 21.23
C VAL A 249 0.92 16.41 21.71
N ILE A 250 0.14 15.73 20.87
CA ILE A 250 -1.21 15.28 21.20
C ILE A 250 -1.28 13.75 21.15
N LEU A 251 -1.82 13.14 22.20
CA LEU A 251 -2.17 11.73 22.27
C LEU A 251 -3.68 11.58 22.10
N VAL A 252 -4.12 10.81 21.09
CA VAL A 252 -5.53 10.54 20.85
C VAL A 252 -5.87 9.14 21.37
N LEU A 253 -6.66 9.07 22.45
CA LEU A 253 -7.09 7.81 23.06
C LEU A 253 -8.49 7.38 22.61
N ALA A 254 -9.19 8.23 21.86
CA ALA A 254 -10.40 7.85 21.15
C ALA A 254 -10.04 7.12 19.85
N GLY A 255 -10.95 6.25 19.40
CA GLY A 255 -10.95 5.83 18.00
C GLY A 255 -11.57 6.91 17.10
N PHE A 256 -11.59 6.61 15.80
CA PHE A 256 -12.17 7.39 14.69
C PHE A 256 -11.33 8.52 14.14
N SER A 257 -11.70 8.92 12.92
CA SER A 257 -11.27 10.20 12.36
C SER A 257 -11.99 11.32 13.10
N LEU A 258 -11.22 12.09 13.87
CA LEU A 258 -11.67 13.30 14.52
C LEU A 258 -11.90 14.42 13.50
N THR A 259 -11.31 14.32 12.30
CA THR A 259 -11.61 15.21 11.17
C THR A 259 -13.04 15.03 10.67
N GLN A 260 -13.42 13.80 10.35
CA GLN A 260 -14.78 13.48 9.90
C GLN A 260 -15.82 13.78 11.00
N MET A 261 -15.52 13.44 12.25
CA MET A 261 -16.42 13.69 13.39
C MET A 261 -16.55 15.18 13.73
N GLY A 262 -15.47 15.95 13.56
CA GLY A 262 -15.39 17.36 13.94
C GLY A 262 -15.94 18.32 12.88
N SER A 263 -16.22 17.87 11.66
CA SER A 263 -17.09 18.59 10.72
C SER A 263 -17.83 17.57 9.85
N PRO A 264 -18.95 17.02 10.36
CA PRO A 264 -19.75 16.08 9.59
C PRO A 264 -20.27 16.79 8.34
N GLY A 265 -19.71 16.43 7.18
CA GLY A 265 -20.27 16.80 5.89
C GLY A 265 -21.56 16.02 5.60
N ASP A 266 -22.20 16.33 4.48
CA ASP A 266 -23.33 15.55 3.93
C ASP A 266 -22.88 14.26 3.19
N GLY A 267 -21.64 13.82 3.42
CA GLY A 267 -21.00 12.71 2.69
C GLY A 267 -20.52 13.04 1.28
N ASN A 268 -20.85 14.23 0.72
CA ASN A 268 -20.55 14.59 -0.67
C ASN A 268 -19.33 15.50 -0.85
N LYS A 269 -18.77 16.04 0.25
CA LYS A 269 -17.58 16.89 0.23
C LYS A 269 -16.41 16.20 0.91
N VAL A 270 -15.32 16.05 0.18
CA VAL A 270 -14.03 15.63 0.75
C VAL A 270 -13.57 16.73 1.71
N GLN A 271 -13.16 16.33 2.91
CA GLN A 271 -12.43 17.23 3.80
C GLN A 271 -10.99 17.28 3.33
N ASP A 272 -10.58 18.44 2.82
CA ASP A 272 -9.24 18.61 2.26
C ASP A 272 -8.16 18.84 3.32
N HIS A 273 -8.54 18.99 4.60
CA HIS A 273 -7.64 19.34 5.70
C HIS A 273 -7.96 18.57 6.99
N SER A 274 -6.91 18.09 7.66
CA SER A 274 -7.00 17.50 9.00
C SER A 274 -7.31 18.57 10.06
N ILE A 275 -8.10 18.19 11.07
CA ILE A 275 -8.36 19.08 12.22
C ILE A 275 -7.09 19.44 13.01
N PHE A 276 -6.01 18.67 12.81
CA PHE A 276 -4.75 18.84 13.51
C PHE A 276 -3.78 19.79 12.80
N GLU A 277 -4.03 20.12 11.53
CA GLU A 277 -3.15 21.03 10.77
C GLU A 277 -2.96 22.37 11.46
N GLU A 278 -4.04 22.93 12.01
CA GLU A 278 -3.95 24.20 12.73
C GLU A 278 -3.11 24.07 14.01
N TRP A 279 -3.09 22.92 14.67
CA TRP A 279 -2.36 22.73 15.92
C TRP A 279 -0.84 22.65 15.71
N ASP A 280 -0.42 22.23 14.52
CA ASP A 280 0.97 22.22 14.07
C ASP A 280 1.90 21.49 15.06
N VAL A 281 1.43 20.38 15.64
CA VAL A 281 2.15 19.51 16.58
C VAL A 281 1.98 18.05 16.17
N PRO A 282 2.92 17.15 16.53
CA PRO A 282 2.77 15.73 16.25
C PRO A 282 1.56 15.18 17.00
N VAL A 283 0.81 14.28 16.34
CA VAL A 283 -0.38 13.65 16.89
C VAL A 283 -0.20 12.15 16.82
N LEU A 284 -0.23 11.47 17.96
CA LEU A 284 -0.01 10.03 18.06
C LEU A 284 -1.32 9.35 18.47
N GLN A 285 -1.70 8.33 17.70
CA GLN A 285 -2.84 7.50 18.03
C GLN A 285 -2.44 6.52 19.13
N VAL A 286 -3.17 6.54 20.25
CA VAL A 286 -3.07 5.53 21.31
C VAL A 286 -3.99 4.39 20.94
N MET A 287 -3.41 3.23 20.70
CA MET A 287 -4.15 2.05 20.27
C MET A 287 -4.55 1.20 21.48
N ASN A 288 -5.69 0.54 21.39
CA ASN A 288 -6.13 -0.48 22.34
C ASN A 288 -6.59 -1.71 21.55
N THR A 289 -6.34 -2.91 22.06
CA THR A 289 -6.73 -4.18 21.41
C THR A 289 -7.81 -4.90 22.21
N ARG A 290 -8.87 -5.36 21.55
CA ARG A 290 -9.96 -6.10 22.23
C ARG A 290 -9.60 -7.55 22.55
N PHE A 291 -8.40 -7.97 22.17
CA PHE A 291 -7.82 -9.21 22.66
C PHE A 291 -7.56 -9.12 24.17
N SER A 292 -7.69 -10.25 24.86
CA SER A 292 -7.12 -10.41 26.19
C SER A 292 -5.59 -10.32 26.13
N LYS A 293 -4.95 -10.20 27.28
CA LYS A 293 -3.49 -10.24 27.39
C LYS A 293 -2.92 -11.51 26.76
N GLU A 294 -3.50 -12.68 27.08
CA GLU A 294 -3.04 -13.97 26.56
C GLU A 294 -3.22 -14.04 25.04
N GLU A 295 -4.36 -13.58 24.52
CA GLU A 295 -4.62 -13.51 23.09
C GLU A 295 -3.62 -12.58 22.40
N TYR A 296 -3.40 -11.37 22.92
CA TYR A 296 -2.44 -10.42 22.38
C TYR A 296 -1.02 -10.99 22.36
N GLU A 297 -0.61 -11.78 23.35
CA GLU A 297 0.73 -12.38 23.37
C GLU A 297 0.95 -13.38 22.23
N VAL A 298 -0.06 -14.20 21.88
CA VAL A 298 0.09 -15.32 20.93
C VAL A 298 -0.42 -15.02 19.52
N ARG A 299 -1.39 -14.10 19.35
CA ARG A 299 -2.01 -13.81 18.06
C ARG A 299 -1.11 -12.95 17.17
N PRO A 300 -0.76 -13.39 15.95
CA PRO A 300 0.09 -12.63 15.05
C PRO A 300 -0.55 -11.31 14.57
N GLU A 301 -1.88 -11.23 14.53
CA GLU A 301 -2.61 -10.03 14.08
C GLU A 301 -2.30 -8.80 14.95
N GLY A 302 -2.13 -9.01 16.26
CA GLY A 302 -1.84 -7.98 17.27
C GLY A 302 -3.02 -7.07 17.63
N ILE A 303 -3.79 -6.62 16.64
CA ILE A 303 -5.01 -5.81 16.80
C ILE A 303 -6.19 -6.56 16.18
N ASP A 304 -7.36 -6.49 16.83
CA ASP A 304 -8.60 -7.05 16.30
C ASP A 304 -9.18 -6.22 15.14
N SER A 305 -9.99 -6.84 14.28
CA SER A 305 -10.50 -6.22 13.05
C SER A 305 -11.29 -4.92 13.26
N MET A 306 -12.02 -4.78 14.37
CA MET A 306 -12.77 -3.55 14.67
C MET A 306 -11.84 -2.44 15.18
N SER A 307 -10.88 -2.78 16.03
CA SER A 307 -9.86 -1.83 16.47
C SER A 307 -8.96 -1.40 15.30
N LEU A 308 -8.67 -2.28 14.34
CA LEU A 308 -7.90 -1.95 13.14
C LEU A 308 -8.60 -0.83 12.33
N ALA A 309 -9.90 -0.94 12.08
CA ALA A 309 -10.65 0.10 11.36
C ALA A 309 -10.65 1.45 12.11
N THR A 310 -10.81 1.42 13.44
CA THR A 310 -11.13 2.60 14.23
C THR A 310 -9.92 3.26 14.91
N THR A 311 -8.83 2.52 15.11
CA THR A 311 -7.60 2.99 15.77
C THR A 311 -6.37 2.94 14.86
N VAL A 312 -6.53 2.54 13.59
CA VAL A 312 -5.45 2.57 12.60
C VAL A 312 -5.93 3.28 11.34
N PHE A 313 -6.85 2.69 10.57
CA PHE A 313 -7.27 3.24 9.28
C PHE A 313 -7.83 4.66 9.36
N GLN A 314 -8.83 4.91 10.22
CA GLN A 314 -9.41 6.25 10.30
C GLN A 314 -8.47 7.30 10.91
N PRO A 315 -7.65 6.99 11.94
CA PRO A 315 -6.61 7.90 12.40
C PRO A 315 -5.54 8.24 11.36
N GLU A 316 -5.23 7.34 10.42
CA GLU A 316 -4.33 7.66 9.30
C GLU A 316 -4.89 8.81 8.44
N LEU A 317 -6.23 8.87 8.24
CA LEU A 317 -6.90 9.98 7.53
C LEU A 317 -6.66 11.34 8.17
N ASP A 318 -6.55 11.36 9.50
CA ASP A 318 -6.30 12.57 10.28
C ASP A 318 -4.82 12.97 10.29
N GLY A 319 -3.93 12.16 9.70
CA GLY A 319 -2.47 12.36 9.75
C GLY A 319 -1.84 11.96 11.08
N GLN A 320 -2.52 11.13 11.88
CA GLN A 320 -1.99 10.65 13.15
C GLN A 320 -0.88 9.61 12.92
N ILE A 321 0.12 9.63 13.79
CA ILE A 321 1.20 8.63 13.85
C ILE A 321 0.65 7.38 14.53
N ILE A 322 0.67 6.25 13.83
CA ILE A 322 0.22 4.96 14.35
C ILE A 322 1.31 4.38 15.26
N THR A 323 0.94 3.95 16.46
CA THR A 323 1.91 3.54 17.50
C THR A 323 1.73 2.06 17.91
N VAL A 324 1.56 1.79 19.21
CA VAL A 324 1.47 0.46 19.81
C VAL A 324 0.22 0.35 20.70
N PRO A 325 -0.36 -0.86 20.86
CA PRO A 325 -1.46 -1.06 21.79
C PRO A 325 -1.01 -0.84 23.23
N CYS A 326 -1.67 0.08 23.93
CA CYS A 326 -1.37 0.43 25.32
C CYS A 326 -2.28 -0.28 26.33
N ALA A 327 -3.37 -0.91 25.87
CA ALA A 327 -4.24 -1.71 26.72
C ALA A 327 -4.83 -2.93 26.00
N THR A 328 -5.04 -4.00 26.77
CA THR A 328 -5.86 -5.17 26.39
C THR A 328 -7.24 -5.05 27.02
N GLN A 329 -8.16 -5.88 26.55
CA GLN A 329 -9.52 -5.92 27.08
C GLN A 329 -9.72 -7.15 27.96
N GLU A 330 -9.97 -6.92 29.25
CA GLU A 330 -10.11 -7.97 30.25
C GLU A 330 -11.52 -8.04 30.83
N LEU A 331 -11.96 -9.26 31.13
CA LEU A 331 -13.26 -9.53 31.73
C LEU A 331 -13.20 -9.30 33.25
N VAL A 332 -14.07 -8.44 33.77
CA VAL A 332 -14.20 -8.16 35.21
C VAL A 332 -15.65 -8.28 35.66
N GLU A 333 -15.86 -8.62 36.92
CA GLU A 333 -17.19 -8.64 37.54
C GLU A 333 -17.37 -7.39 38.40
N GLU A 334 -18.41 -6.61 38.10
CA GLU A 334 -18.73 -5.36 38.81
C GLU A 334 -20.24 -5.28 39.04
N ASP A 335 -20.66 -5.06 40.29
CA ASP A 335 -22.07 -5.10 40.72
C ASP A 335 -22.79 -6.40 40.31
N GLY A 336 -22.07 -7.52 40.19
CA GLY A 336 -22.56 -8.80 39.70
C GLY A 336 -22.85 -8.84 38.19
N ILE A 337 -22.51 -7.80 37.43
CA ILE A 337 -22.54 -7.78 35.97
C ILE A 337 -21.11 -7.97 35.48
N THR A 338 -20.90 -8.98 34.65
CA THR A 338 -19.64 -9.13 33.94
C THR A 338 -19.53 -8.08 32.84
N ARG A 339 -18.42 -7.32 32.83
CA ARG A 339 -18.08 -6.35 31.78
C ARG A 339 -16.64 -6.48 31.34
N LYS A 340 -16.33 -5.99 30.15
CA LYS A 340 -14.97 -5.87 29.66
C LYS A 340 -14.40 -4.48 29.93
N VAL A 341 -13.18 -4.39 30.44
CA VAL A 341 -12.48 -3.12 30.75
C VAL A 341 -11.08 -3.10 30.13
N TRP A 342 -10.57 -1.90 29.90
CA TRP A 342 -9.21 -1.71 29.39
C TRP A 342 -8.19 -1.86 30.53
N VAL A 343 -7.24 -2.76 30.36
CA VAL A 343 -6.13 -3.00 31.29
C VAL A 343 -4.81 -2.61 30.62
N PRO A 344 -4.01 -1.72 31.23
CA PRO A 344 -2.78 -1.23 30.59
C PRO A 344 -1.74 -2.33 30.40
N ILE A 345 -0.96 -2.19 29.32
CA ILE A 345 0.23 -2.99 29.04
C ILE A 345 1.46 -2.12 29.40
N PRO A 346 2.12 -2.34 30.55
CA PRO A 346 3.06 -1.37 31.11
C PRO A 346 4.24 -0.97 30.21
N ASP A 347 4.86 -1.91 29.53
CA ASP A 347 6.00 -1.64 28.64
C ASP A 347 5.57 -0.89 27.36
N ARG A 348 4.34 -1.09 26.90
CA ARG A 348 3.78 -0.38 25.74
C ARG A 348 3.39 1.06 26.10
N VAL A 349 2.82 1.26 27.29
CA VAL A 349 2.58 2.60 27.85
C VAL A 349 3.89 3.37 27.97
N ASP A 350 4.96 2.72 28.47
CA ASP A 350 6.30 3.33 28.53
C ASP A 350 6.82 3.74 27.15
N HIS A 351 6.75 2.83 26.18
CA HIS A 351 7.17 3.09 24.80
C HIS A 351 6.43 4.29 24.19
N LEU A 352 5.10 4.31 24.24
CA LEU A 352 4.28 5.40 23.73
C LEU A 352 4.67 6.75 24.36
N CYS A 353 4.80 6.78 25.68
CA CYS A 353 5.09 8.02 26.40
C CYS A 353 6.49 8.56 26.05
N LYS A 354 7.49 7.69 25.89
CA LYS A 354 8.82 8.07 25.44
C LYS A 354 8.81 8.60 24.00
N LEU A 355 8.15 7.89 23.09
CA LEU A 355 8.00 8.31 21.68
C LEU A 355 7.34 9.69 21.60
N ALA A 356 6.25 9.91 22.35
CA ALA A 356 5.56 11.20 22.41
C ALA A 356 6.49 12.33 22.89
N LEU A 357 7.33 12.06 23.88
CA LEU A 357 8.28 13.05 24.38
C LEU A 357 9.46 13.28 23.45
N HIS A 358 9.95 12.27 22.74
CA HIS A 358 10.95 12.50 21.70
C HIS A 358 10.42 13.41 20.60
N TRP A 359 9.18 13.18 20.14
CA TRP A 359 8.49 14.10 19.22
C TRP A 359 8.32 15.52 19.77
N ALA A 360 7.87 15.66 21.02
CA ALA A 360 7.71 16.98 21.65
C ALA A 360 9.06 17.71 21.83
N ASN A 361 10.13 16.98 22.14
CA ASN A 361 11.45 17.53 22.40
C ASN A 361 12.15 18.06 21.14
N LEU A 362 11.80 17.58 19.94
CA LEU A 362 12.35 18.09 18.67
C LEU A 362 12.21 19.60 18.55
N ARG A 363 11.07 20.15 18.98
CA ARG A 363 10.79 21.60 18.94
C ARG A 363 11.70 22.42 19.85
N TYR A 364 12.22 21.80 20.90
CA TYR A 364 13.07 22.44 21.90
C TYR A 364 14.56 22.25 21.60
N ARG A 365 14.93 21.39 20.64
CA ARG A 365 16.31 21.18 20.23
C ARG A 365 16.82 22.39 19.47
N LYS A 366 18.01 22.87 19.86
CA LYS A 366 18.72 23.85 19.03
C LYS A 366 19.31 23.14 17.81
N PRO A 367 19.29 23.74 16.62
CA PRO A 367 19.85 23.13 15.42
C PRO A 367 21.30 22.66 15.60
N GLU A 368 22.15 23.45 16.27
CA GLU A 368 23.55 23.13 16.53
C GLU A 368 23.79 21.93 17.48
N GLU A 369 22.77 21.55 18.25
CA GLU A 369 22.79 20.41 19.17
C GLU A 369 22.02 19.20 18.60
N GLN A 370 21.24 19.40 17.54
CA GLN A 370 20.37 18.38 16.95
C GLN A 370 21.19 17.33 16.22
N LYS A 371 20.94 16.05 16.52
CA LYS A 371 21.58 14.90 15.88
C LYS A 371 20.62 14.16 14.96
N ILE A 372 21.03 13.96 13.72
CA ILE A 372 20.17 13.44 12.65
C ILE A 372 20.83 12.21 12.04
N ALA A 373 20.10 11.10 11.96
CA ALA A 373 20.53 9.92 11.23
C ALA A 373 19.81 9.85 9.88
N ILE A 374 20.53 9.63 8.79
CA ILE A 374 20.01 9.48 7.43
C ILE A 374 20.42 8.10 6.93
N LEU A 375 19.45 7.23 6.71
CA LEU A 375 19.64 5.82 6.40
C LEU A 375 19.21 5.55 4.96
N PHE A 376 20.18 5.22 4.12
CA PHE A 376 19.92 4.72 2.78
C PHE A 376 19.57 3.23 2.83
N HIS A 377 18.62 2.84 2.00
CA HIS A 377 18.38 1.43 1.74
C HIS A 377 19.52 0.81 0.95
N ASN A 378 19.79 -0.44 1.25
CA ASN A 378 20.88 -1.18 0.62
C ASN A 378 20.44 -2.63 0.47
N THR A 379 19.84 -2.96 -0.68
CA THR A 379 19.75 -4.35 -1.11
C THR A 379 21.17 -4.89 -1.38
N PRO A 380 21.46 -6.18 -1.18
CA PRO A 380 22.84 -6.66 -1.22
C PRO A 380 23.61 -6.25 -2.48
N GLY A 381 24.74 -5.57 -2.29
CA GLY A 381 25.65 -5.12 -3.35
C GLY A 381 25.89 -3.60 -3.34
N ASN A 382 27.16 -3.19 -3.48
CA ASN A 382 27.50 -1.77 -3.49
C ASN A 382 26.97 -1.00 -4.71
N ASP A 383 26.56 -1.67 -5.79
CA ASP A 383 25.91 -1.00 -6.93
C ASP A 383 24.49 -0.52 -6.60
N LYS A 384 23.87 -1.09 -5.57
CA LYS A 384 22.46 -0.88 -5.22
C LYS A 384 22.23 0.07 -4.04
N ILE A 385 23.28 0.67 -3.50
CA ILE A 385 23.17 1.62 -2.38
C ILE A 385 22.23 2.76 -2.74
N GLY A 386 21.26 3.04 -1.86
CA GLY A 386 20.26 4.08 -2.06
C GLY A 386 19.20 3.71 -3.09
N CYS A 387 18.87 2.42 -3.22
CA CYS A 387 17.75 1.97 -4.05
C CYS A 387 16.43 2.63 -3.60
N ALA A 388 15.73 3.20 -4.59
CA ALA A 388 14.42 3.81 -4.43
C ALA A 388 13.78 3.95 -5.81
N GLU A 389 12.47 3.72 -5.89
CA GLU A 389 11.73 3.87 -7.13
C GLU A 389 11.62 5.35 -7.54
N GLY A 390 12.03 5.66 -8.77
CA GLY A 390 11.85 6.97 -9.38
C GLY A 390 12.53 8.16 -8.69
N LEU A 391 13.40 7.94 -7.69
CA LEU A 391 14.01 8.99 -6.87
C LEU A 391 15.55 8.99 -6.98
N ASP A 392 16.13 10.16 -7.21
CA ASP A 392 17.56 10.40 -7.02
C ASP A 392 17.85 10.60 -5.53
N THR A 393 18.10 9.49 -4.84
CA THR A 393 18.26 9.47 -3.38
C THR A 393 19.46 10.30 -2.91
N PHE A 394 20.57 10.26 -3.63
CA PHE A 394 21.79 10.98 -3.26
C PHE A 394 21.65 12.49 -3.42
N GLU A 395 21.12 12.96 -4.56
CA GLU A 395 20.91 14.39 -4.77
C GLU A 395 19.82 14.93 -3.84
N SER A 396 18.79 14.12 -3.54
CA SER A 396 17.75 14.45 -2.56
C SER A 396 18.33 14.65 -1.16
N VAL A 397 19.17 13.72 -0.69
CA VAL A 397 19.82 13.82 0.62
C VAL A 397 20.81 14.98 0.66
N TYR A 398 21.59 15.20 -0.40
CA TYR A 398 22.49 16.36 -0.49
C TYR A 398 21.73 17.67 -0.25
N ARG A 399 20.58 17.86 -0.93
CA ARG A 399 19.75 19.05 -0.77
C ARG A 399 19.17 19.16 0.63
N MET A 400 18.71 18.05 1.19
CA MET A 400 18.24 18.00 2.58
C MET A 400 19.34 18.44 3.56
N VAL A 401 20.55 17.90 3.43
CA VAL A 401 21.71 18.30 4.25
C VAL A 401 22.01 19.78 4.09
N LYS A 402 21.97 20.35 2.88
CA LYS A 402 22.15 21.80 2.69
C LYS A 402 21.07 22.65 3.35
N GLN A 403 19.83 22.17 3.39
CA GLN A 403 18.74 22.86 4.12
C GLN A 403 18.88 22.75 5.65
N LEU A 404 19.46 21.66 6.15
CA LEU A 404 19.78 21.47 7.56
C LEU A 404 20.98 22.33 7.99
N GLU A 405 22.05 22.37 7.18
CA GLU A 405 23.21 23.27 7.35
C GLU A 405 22.76 24.73 7.42
N ALA A 406 21.90 25.16 6.49
CA ALA A 406 21.37 26.52 6.46
C ALA A 406 20.57 26.91 7.71
N ARG A 407 20.03 25.91 8.44
CA ARG A 407 19.34 26.08 9.73
C ARG A 407 20.28 26.04 10.93
N GLY A 408 21.55 25.69 10.74
CA GLY A 408 22.57 25.64 11.78
C GLY A 408 22.87 24.25 12.33
N VAL A 409 22.40 23.17 11.69
CA VAL A 409 22.86 21.81 12.02
C VAL A 409 24.35 21.72 11.67
N LEU A 410 25.16 21.20 12.61
CA LEU A 410 26.60 21.14 12.45
C LEU A 410 27.01 20.04 11.46
N THR A 411 27.70 20.43 10.39
CA THR A 411 28.42 19.54 9.46
C THR A 411 29.91 19.87 9.44
N THR A 412 30.71 18.92 8.98
CA THR A 412 32.18 18.95 8.94
C THR A 412 32.75 18.67 7.55
N ILE A 413 31.97 18.06 6.65
CA ILE A 413 32.35 17.65 5.31
C ILE A 413 31.74 18.63 4.30
N PRO A 414 32.54 19.27 3.44
CA PRO A 414 32.05 20.26 2.48
C PRO A 414 31.45 19.60 1.23
N LEU A 415 30.33 18.89 1.37
CA LEU A 415 29.60 18.26 0.26
C LEU A 415 29.23 19.28 -0.82
N GLN A 416 29.41 18.93 -2.10
CA GLN A 416 29.07 19.77 -3.27
C GLN A 416 27.99 19.15 -4.16
N SER A 417 27.74 17.84 -4.05
CA SER A 417 26.74 17.11 -4.83
C SER A 417 26.28 15.82 -4.15
N GLY A 418 25.19 15.22 -4.63
CA GLY A 418 24.81 13.85 -4.26
C GLY A 418 25.91 12.81 -4.53
N GLN A 419 26.69 12.97 -5.61
CA GLN A 419 27.79 12.05 -5.94
C GLN A 419 28.87 12.02 -4.84
N ASP A 420 29.10 13.12 -4.13
CA ASP A 420 30.07 13.15 -3.02
C ASP A 420 29.62 12.23 -1.88
N ILE A 421 28.31 12.18 -1.60
CA ILE A 421 27.75 11.29 -0.57
C ILE A 421 27.96 9.83 -0.95
N ALA A 422 27.70 9.47 -2.22
CA ALA A 422 27.94 8.13 -2.73
C ALA A 422 29.43 7.74 -2.58
N ASN A 423 30.34 8.64 -2.99
CA ASN A 423 31.77 8.41 -2.88
C ASN A 423 32.21 8.24 -1.41
N HIS A 424 31.69 9.06 -0.50
CA HIS A 424 31.97 8.94 0.93
C HIS A 424 31.47 7.61 1.51
N LEU A 425 30.26 7.17 1.15
CA LEU A 425 29.73 5.87 1.58
C LEU A 425 30.58 4.70 1.08
N LEU A 426 31.01 4.71 -0.19
CA LEU A 426 31.87 3.67 -0.75
C LEU A 426 33.28 3.66 -0.15
N SER A 427 33.76 4.82 0.33
CA SER A 427 35.03 4.92 1.06
C SER A 427 34.91 4.47 2.52
N ALA A 428 33.71 4.44 3.06
CA ALA A 428 33.40 3.96 4.40
C ALA A 428 33.08 2.46 4.42
N LEU A 429 32.82 1.90 5.60
CA LEU A 429 32.32 0.54 5.71
C LEU A 429 30.90 0.47 5.17
N THR A 430 30.68 -0.40 4.20
CA THR A 430 29.34 -0.74 3.68
C THR A 430 28.89 -2.12 4.17
N ASN A 431 27.70 -2.56 3.76
CA ASN A 431 27.25 -3.93 4.01
C ASN A 431 27.99 -4.97 3.14
N ASP A 432 28.73 -4.55 2.12
CA ASP A 432 29.46 -5.45 1.23
C ASP A 432 30.96 -5.43 1.56
N THR A 433 31.43 -6.51 2.20
CA THR A 433 32.79 -6.61 2.72
C THR A 433 33.67 -7.55 1.89
N ARG A 434 33.22 -8.00 0.70
CA ARG A 434 33.90 -9.04 -0.10
C ARG A 434 35.35 -8.71 -0.44
N PHE A 435 35.66 -7.42 -0.61
CA PHE A 435 36.99 -6.91 -1.01
C PHE A 435 37.75 -6.24 0.15
N LEU A 436 37.26 -6.34 1.39
CA LEU A 436 37.87 -5.68 2.55
C LEU A 436 38.55 -6.69 3.48
N SER A 437 39.73 -6.34 3.98
CA SER A 437 40.35 -7.07 5.09
C SER A 437 39.71 -6.68 6.43
N PRO A 438 39.76 -7.54 7.46
CA PRO A 438 39.26 -7.21 8.80
C PRO A 438 39.83 -5.91 9.37
N GLU A 439 41.11 -5.63 9.13
CA GLU A 439 41.77 -4.39 9.57
C GLU A 439 41.16 -3.15 8.90
N ILE A 440 40.93 -3.21 7.58
CA ILE A 440 40.31 -2.12 6.82
C ILE A 440 38.84 -1.94 7.23
N MET A 441 38.11 -3.03 7.49
CA MET A 441 36.74 -2.95 8.00
C MET A 441 36.69 -2.17 9.32
N MET A 442 37.63 -2.41 10.24
CA MET A 442 37.72 -1.69 11.51
C MET A 442 38.09 -0.22 11.33
N GLU A 443 38.93 0.10 10.35
CA GLU A 443 39.33 1.48 10.04
C GLU A 443 38.20 2.28 9.39
N ARG A 444 37.44 1.67 8.47
CA ARG A 444 36.39 2.34 7.69
C ARG A 444 35.03 2.39 8.40
N ALA A 445 34.84 1.70 9.52
CA ALA A 445 33.59 1.74 10.30
C ALA A 445 33.37 3.13 10.92
N ALA A 446 32.13 3.62 10.89
CA ALA A 446 31.78 4.90 11.53
C ALA A 446 31.98 4.88 13.04
N ASP A 447 31.66 3.73 13.65
CA ASP A 447 31.86 3.44 15.06
C ASP A 447 31.82 1.91 15.30
N ARG A 448 32.07 1.49 16.54
CA ARG A 448 32.12 0.08 16.96
C ARG A 448 31.44 -0.10 18.31
N ILE A 449 30.58 -1.10 18.41
CA ILE A 449 29.92 -1.48 19.66
C ILE A 449 30.80 -2.51 20.36
N HIS A 450 31.27 -2.16 21.57
CA HIS A 450 32.12 -3.05 22.35
C HIS A 450 31.34 -4.22 22.97
N PRO A 451 31.99 -5.39 23.19
CA PRO A 451 31.34 -6.59 23.73
C PRO A 451 30.56 -6.36 25.03
N ASP A 452 31.09 -5.53 25.94
CA ASP A 452 30.45 -5.25 27.23
C ASP A 452 29.14 -4.47 27.04
N GLN A 453 29.13 -3.51 26.12
CA GLN A 453 27.94 -2.71 25.80
C GLN A 453 26.89 -3.56 25.09
N TRP A 454 27.30 -4.32 24.07
CA TRP A 454 26.40 -5.27 23.40
C TRP A 454 25.83 -6.31 24.38
N GLY A 455 26.66 -6.85 25.27
CA GLY A 455 26.24 -7.82 26.28
C GLY A 455 25.15 -7.28 27.21
N GLN A 456 25.24 -6.00 27.61
CA GLN A 456 24.19 -5.34 28.41
C GLN A 456 22.88 -5.23 27.62
N TRP A 457 22.94 -4.73 26.38
CA TRP A 457 21.74 -4.61 25.54
C TRP A 457 21.10 -5.97 25.23
N PHE A 458 21.89 -6.96 24.83
CA PHE A 458 21.40 -8.31 24.52
C PHE A 458 20.72 -8.95 25.74
N SER A 459 21.31 -8.78 26.94
CA SER A 459 20.74 -9.31 28.19
C SER A 459 19.41 -8.67 28.59
N SER A 460 19.10 -7.47 28.08
CA SER A 460 17.83 -6.78 28.33
C SER A 460 16.68 -7.28 27.46
N LEU A 461 16.98 -7.98 26.35
CA LEU A 461 15.97 -8.57 25.48
C LEU A 461 15.28 -9.75 26.17
N SER A 462 14.05 -10.06 25.75
CA SER A 462 13.35 -11.23 26.31
C SER A 462 14.09 -12.53 25.98
N GLY A 463 14.00 -13.54 26.86
CA GLY A 463 14.63 -14.85 26.63
C GLY A 463 14.18 -15.52 25.34
N ARG A 464 12.94 -15.26 24.88
CA ARG A 464 12.44 -15.73 23.58
C ARG A 464 13.23 -15.09 22.43
N VAL A 465 13.40 -13.78 22.43
CA VAL A 465 14.14 -13.05 21.39
C VAL A 465 15.61 -13.47 21.38
N GLN A 466 16.24 -13.61 22.54
CA GLN A 466 17.61 -14.10 22.65
C GLN A 466 17.76 -15.49 22.02
N ALA A 467 16.86 -16.42 22.34
CA ALA A 467 16.85 -17.76 21.78
C ALA A 467 16.64 -17.76 20.25
N GLN A 468 15.66 -16.99 19.75
CA GLN A 468 15.40 -16.90 18.31
C GLN A 468 16.60 -16.33 17.53
N MET A 469 17.28 -15.33 18.07
CA MET A 469 18.50 -14.80 17.44
C MET A 469 19.64 -15.82 17.48
N ALA A 470 19.79 -16.56 18.58
CA ALA A 470 20.81 -17.61 18.69
C ALA A 470 20.54 -18.78 17.73
N ASP A 471 19.29 -19.16 17.53
CA ASP A 471 18.88 -20.20 16.59
C ASP A 471 19.21 -19.79 15.13
N CYS A 472 18.98 -18.52 14.77
CA CYS A 472 19.33 -18.03 13.44
C CYS A 472 20.84 -17.78 13.26
N TRP A 473 21.49 -17.14 14.23
CA TRP A 473 22.81 -16.50 14.03
C TRP A 473 23.93 -17.08 14.91
N GLY A 474 23.66 -18.12 15.70
CA GLY A 474 24.60 -18.68 16.66
C GLY A 474 24.78 -17.78 17.89
N GLU A 475 25.76 -18.08 18.73
CA GLU A 475 26.03 -17.32 19.96
C GLU A 475 26.34 -15.84 19.66
N ALA A 476 25.78 -14.94 20.47
CA ALA A 476 26.04 -13.51 20.38
C ALA A 476 27.55 -13.20 20.57
N PRO A 477 28.13 -12.23 19.84
CA PRO A 477 27.54 -11.30 18.87
C PRO A 477 27.47 -11.82 17.41
N GLY A 478 27.63 -13.12 17.17
CA GLY A 478 27.64 -13.71 15.83
C GLY A 478 28.81 -13.21 14.96
N THR A 479 28.71 -13.40 13.65
CA THR A 479 29.80 -13.13 12.68
C THR A 479 29.50 -12.03 11.67
N VAL A 480 28.24 -11.57 11.56
CA VAL A 480 27.83 -10.60 10.53
C VAL A 480 28.24 -9.19 10.94
N LEU A 481 29.16 -8.57 10.18
CA LEU A 481 29.76 -7.27 10.51
C LEU A 481 30.34 -7.22 11.93
N THR A 482 30.98 -8.32 12.34
CA THR A 482 31.59 -8.48 13.65
C THR A 482 33.09 -8.74 13.49
N GLU A 483 33.92 -7.94 14.16
CA GLU A 483 35.37 -8.19 14.23
C GLU A 483 35.89 -8.03 15.65
N GLN A 484 36.74 -8.96 16.09
CA GLN A 484 37.25 -9.01 17.47
C GLN A 484 36.15 -8.94 18.56
N GLY A 485 34.97 -9.47 18.26
CA GLY A 485 33.79 -9.41 19.13
C GLY A 485 33.06 -8.05 19.17
N GLN A 486 33.48 -7.09 18.35
CA GLN A 486 32.84 -5.78 18.22
C GLN A 486 31.90 -5.76 17.02
N LEU A 487 30.70 -5.21 17.19
CA LEU A 487 29.78 -4.97 16.07
C LEU A 487 30.14 -3.65 15.39
N MET A 488 30.14 -3.62 14.06
CA MET A 488 30.63 -2.51 13.27
C MET A 488 29.49 -1.68 12.70
N ILE A 489 29.63 -0.35 12.67
CA ILE A 489 28.60 0.56 12.17
C ILE A 489 28.94 1.01 10.74
N PRO A 490 28.20 0.54 9.71
CA PRO A 490 28.38 0.99 8.32
C PRO A 490 27.82 2.40 8.08
N GLY A 491 28.61 3.26 7.44
CA GLY A 491 28.28 4.67 7.20
C GLY A 491 29.43 5.61 7.56
N PHE A 492 29.14 6.90 7.61
CA PHE A 492 30.09 7.93 8.06
C PHE A 492 29.40 9.03 8.87
N LEU A 493 30.19 9.75 9.67
CA LEU A 493 29.76 10.90 10.45
C LEU A 493 30.15 12.21 9.76
N ASP A 494 29.22 13.14 9.72
CA ASP A 494 29.39 14.51 9.25
C ASP A 494 28.89 15.51 10.31
N GLY A 495 29.74 15.80 11.29
CA GLY A 495 29.35 16.60 12.46
C GLY A 495 28.26 15.92 13.28
N ASN A 496 27.07 16.52 13.32
CA ASN A 496 25.89 15.98 13.99
C ASN A 496 24.99 15.14 13.06
N ILE A 497 25.39 14.93 11.80
CA ILE A 497 24.66 14.09 10.86
C ILE A 497 25.39 12.76 10.71
N PHE A 498 24.68 11.65 10.90
CA PHE A 498 25.16 10.34 10.52
C PHE A 498 24.51 9.93 9.20
N ILE A 499 25.31 9.58 8.20
CA ILE A 499 24.84 9.07 6.92
C ILE A 499 25.27 7.62 6.79
N GLY A 500 24.29 6.71 6.83
CA GLY A 500 24.54 5.29 6.95
C GLY A 500 23.72 4.44 6.00
N LEU A 501 24.04 3.15 6.00
CA LEU A 501 23.32 2.12 5.25
C LEU A 501 22.50 1.32 6.23
N GLN A 502 21.22 1.11 5.93
CA GLN A 502 20.43 0.17 6.69
C GLN A 502 21.13 -1.21 6.63
N PRO A 503 21.42 -1.86 7.78
CA PRO A 503 22.17 -3.12 7.78
C PRO A 503 21.45 -4.21 6.97
N SER A 504 22.21 -5.11 6.36
CA SER A 504 21.59 -6.22 5.62
C SER A 504 20.85 -7.18 6.55
N ARG A 505 19.65 -7.62 6.14
CA ARG A 505 18.86 -8.64 6.87
C ARG A 505 19.47 -10.03 6.76
N ALA A 506 20.22 -10.32 5.71
CA ALA A 506 20.90 -11.60 5.51
C ALA A 506 22.29 -11.41 4.89
N PHE A 507 23.22 -12.32 5.20
CA PHE A 507 24.62 -12.18 4.81
C PHE A 507 25.19 -13.51 4.29
N GLY A 508 25.89 -13.45 3.15
CA GLY A 508 26.76 -14.52 2.64
C GLY A 508 26.10 -15.90 2.43
N GLU A 509 26.88 -16.96 2.71
CA GLU A 509 26.56 -18.37 2.39
C GLU A 509 25.34 -18.93 3.15
N ARG A 510 24.98 -18.36 4.31
CA ARG A 510 23.82 -18.78 5.13
C ARG A 510 22.50 -18.11 4.73
N ALA A 511 22.54 -17.19 3.75
CA ALA A 511 21.35 -16.46 3.33
C ALA A 511 20.24 -17.42 2.85
N ALA A 512 20.57 -18.48 2.10
CA ALA A 512 19.59 -19.46 1.63
C ALA A 512 18.89 -20.24 2.75
N GLU A 513 19.61 -20.69 3.79
CA GLU A 513 19.00 -21.38 4.94
C GLU A 513 17.97 -20.50 5.65
N LEU A 514 18.30 -19.22 5.82
CA LEU A 514 17.43 -18.22 6.42
C LEU A 514 16.26 -17.84 5.49
N TYR A 515 16.45 -17.89 4.17
CA TYR A 515 15.40 -17.65 3.18
C TYR A 515 14.45 -18.83 2.97
N HIS A 516 14.71 -19.99 3.56
CA HIS A 516 13.71 -21.06 3.69
C HIS A 516 12.90 -20.96 4.99
N SER A 517 13.19 -19.99 5.85
CA SER A 517 12.48 -19.69 7.09
C SER A 517 11.68 -18.40 6.93
N THR A 518 10.36 -18.50 7.08
CA THR A 518 9.45 -17.34 7.01
C THR A 518 9.55 -16.42 8.23
N ASP A 519 10.27 -16.85 9.27
CA ASP A 519 10.42 -16.22 10.58
C ASP A 519 11.88 -15.82 10.92
N ALA A 520 12.78 -15.84 9.94
CA ALA A 520 14.20 -15.53 10.14
C ALA A 520 14.43 -14.12 10.73
N THR A 521 15.14 -14.10 11.86
CA THR A 521 15.46 -12.89 12.64
C THR A 521 16.56 -12.05 11.98
N PRO A 522 16.62 -10.73 12.20
CA PRO A 522 17.77 -9.93 11.77
C PRO A 522 19.05 -10.31 12.55
N PRO A 523 20.25 -10.12 11.96
CA PRO A 523 21.52 -10.36 12.65
C PRO A 523 21.71 -9.47 13.89
N TYR A 524 22.64 -9.87 14.76
CA TYR A 524 23.03 -9.06 15.93
C TYR A 524 23.52 -7.66 15.56
N SER A 525 24.28 -7.51 14.47
CA SER A 525 24.74 -6.20 13.97
C SER A 525 23.59 -5.28 13.56
N TYR A 526 22.49 -5.82 13.03
CA TYR A 526 21.31 -5.03 12.69
C TYR A 526 20.67 -4.44 13.96
N VAL A 527 20.45 -5.27 14.98
CA VAL A 527 19.88 -4.82 16.26
C VAL A 527 20.83 -3.84 16.96
N GLY A 528 22.13 -4.16 16.97
CA GLY A 528 23.17 -3.30 17.52
C GLY A 528 23.23 -1.94 16.85
N TYR A 529 23.10 -1.87 15.52
CA TYR A 529 23.12 -0.63 14.75
C TYR A 529 22.05 0.35 15.19
N TYR A 530 20.79 -0.08 15.30
CA TYR A 530 19.72 0.82 15.73
C TYR A 530 19.80 1.17 17.23
N ARG A 531 20.31 0.26 18.07
CA ARG A 531 20.61 0.60 19.47
C ARG A 531 21.72 1.63 19.59
N TRP A 532 22.73 1.55 18.74
CA TRP A 532 23.76 2.57 18.63
C TRP A 532 23.18 3.92 18.19
N LEU A 533 22.26 3.92 17.22
CA LEU A 533 21.55 5.14 16.81
C LEU A 533 20.78 5.79 17.97
N GLU A 534 20.02 4.99 18.73
CA GLU A 534 19.19 5.49 19.84
C GLU A 534 20.03 5.93 21.06
N GLU A 535 21.03 5.14 21.47
CA GLU A 535 21.69 5.32 22.78
C GLU A 535 23.11 5.90 22.72
N VAL A 536 23.84 5.71 21.62
CA VAL A 536 25.26 6.12 21.52
C VAL A 536 25.42 7.35 20.64
N PHE A 537 25.01 7.25 19.37
CA PHE A 537 24.89 8.44 18.53
C PHE A 537 23.87 9.39 19.15
N GLY A 538 22.73 8.85 19.62
CA GLY A 538 21.67 9.62 20.27
C GLY A 538 20.92 10.46 19.25
N ALA A 539 20.45 9.83 18.16
CA ALA A 539 19.66 10.48 17.14
C ALA A 539 18.40 11.10 17.75
N ASP A 540 18.17 12.39 17.50
CA ASP A 540 16.89 13.03 17.82
C ASP A 540 15.82 12.64 16.78
N VAL A 541 16.23 12.36 15.54
CA VAL A 541 15.36 11.90 14.45
C VAL A 541 16.13 11.02 13.46
N VAL A 542 15.42 10.03 12.90
CA VAL A 542 15.90 9.18 11.81
C VAL A 542 15.14 9.51 10.54
N TYR A 543 15.87 9.67 9.45
CA TYR A 543 15.36 9.69 8.09
C TYR A 543 15.66 8.36 7.40
N HIS A 544 14.64 7.65 6.96
CA HIS A 544 14.81 6.58 5.98
C HIS A 544 14.54 7.13 4.57
N ILE A 545 15.42 6.76 3.63
CA ILE A 545 15.45 7.36 2.29
C ILE A 545 15.03 6.34 1.24
N GLY A 546 13.85 6.58 0.64
CA GLY A 546 13.35 5.83 -0.50
C GLY A 546 12.40 4.69 -0.15
N THR A 547 11.79 4.08 -1.17
CA THR A 547 10.86 2.96 -1.02
C THR A 547 11.52 1.64 -1.44
N HIS A 548 11.52 0.57 -0.63
CA HIS A 548 11.23 0.45 0.81
C HIS A 548 12.43 -0.13 1.57
N GLY A 549 12.45 0.03 2.89
CA GLY A 549 13.49 -0.51 3.75
C GLY A 549 13.19 -1.95 4.14
N SER A 550 13.99 -2.50 5.05
CA SER A 550 13.81 -3.85 5.60
C SER A 550 13.22 -3.87 7.01
N LEU A 551 13.29 -2.73 7.72
CA LEU A 551 12.93 -2.59 9.14
C LEU A 551 11.47 -2.97 9.41
N GLU A 552 10.55 -2.41 8.64
CA GLU A 552 9.10 -2.60 8.76
C GLU A 552 8.65 -4.02 8.41
N TRP A 553 9.51 -4.79 7.72
CA TRP A 553 9.25 -6.18 7.30
C TRP A 553 9.91 -7.22 8.19
N LEU A 554 10.63 -6.81 9.24
CA LEU A 554 11.24 -7.74 10.18
C LEU A 554 10.17 -8.57 10.92
N PRO A 555 10.50 -9.77 11.42
CA PRO A 555 9.51 -10.64 12.05
C PRO A 555 8.81 -9.99 13.25
N GLY A 556 7.52 -10.27 13.38
CA GLY A 556 6.68 -9.70 14.43
C GLY A 556 5.20 -9.71 14.06
N LYS A 557 4.40 -9.01 14.88
CA LYS A 557 2.96 -8.85 14.66
C LYS A 557 2.66 -8.06 13.39
N GLU A 558 1.53 -8.35 12.76
CA GLU A 558 1.05 -7.69 11.53
C GLU A 558 0.86 -6.18 11.75
N VAL A 559 0.22 -5.80 12.86
CA VAL A 559 0.07 -4.43 13.35
C VAL A 559 0.03 -4.43 14.88
N GLY A 560 0.26 -3.28 15.51
CA GLY A 560 0.17 -3.16 16.97
C GLY A 560 1.27 -3.97 17.66
N LEU A 561 2.51 -3.55 17.45
CA LEU A 561 3.70 -4.31 17.82
C LEU A 561 3.89 -4.47 19.34
N SER A 562 4.40 -5.63 19.73
CA SER A 562 4.84 -5.93 21.10
C SER A 562 6.35 -5.68 21.26
N SER A 563 6.84 -5.70 22.51
CA SER A 563 8.27 -5.58 22.84
C SER A 563 9.13 -6.75 22.33
N GLN A 564 8.50 -7.75 21.71
CA GLN A 564 9.16 -8.90 21.09
C GLN A 564 9.22 -8.78 19.56
N CYS A 565 8.63 -7.73 18.97
CA CYS A 565 8.65 -7.51 17.53
C CYS A 565 9.95 -6.81 17.13
N TYR A 566 10.65 -7.35 16.13
CA TYR A 566 11.96 -6.80 15.72
C TYR A 566 11.93 -5.35 15.21
N PRO A 567 10.88 -4.87 14.51
CA PRO A 567 10.82 -3.44 14.17
C PRO A 567 10.80 -2.52 15.41
N ASP A 568 10.06 -2.91 16.46
CA ASP A 568 9.98 -2.21 17.75
C ASP A 568 11.32 -2.27 18.52
N ILE A 569 11.95 -3.45 18.52
CA ILE A 569 13.25 -3.67 19.17
C ILE A 569 14.34 -2.84 18.52
N CYS A 570 14.33 -2.69 17.19
CA CYS A 570 15.36 -1.97 16.47
C CYS A 570 15.18 -0.46 16.65
N LEU A 571 14.07 0.11 16.14
CA LEU A 571 13.91 1.57 16.10
C LEU A 571 13.69 2.19 17.49
N GLY A 572 13.16 1.42 18.44
CA GLY A 572 12.88 1.91 19.78
C GLY A 572 11.90 3.08 19.72
N THR A 573 12.28 4.21 20.31
CA THR A 573 11.39 5.36 20.48
C THR A 573 11.81 6.59 19.67
N VAL A 574 12.72 6.43 18.71
CA VAL A 574 13.23 7.54 17.90
C VAL A 574 12.20 7.96 16.84
N PRO A 575 11.88 9.26 16.69
CA PRO A 575 11.06 9.79 15.59
C PRO A 575 11.59 9.35 14.22
N ASN A 576 10.69 8.84 13.37
CA ASN A 576 11.03 8.28 12.06
C ASN A 576 10.31 9.04 10.94
N LEU A 577 11.07 9.74 10.11
CA LEU A 577 10.62 10.42 8.90
C LEU A 577 11.03 9.61 7.68
N TYR A 578 10.13 9.39 6.74
CA TYR A 578 10.36 8.39 5.69
C TYR A 578 9.94 8.91 4.32
N LEU A 579 10.90 9.06 3.40
CA LEU A 579 10.64 9.45 2.02
C LEU A 579 10.05 8.27 1.24
N TYR A 580 8.90 8.46 0.59
CA TYR A 580 8.21 7.40 -0.15
C TYR A 580 7.63 7.87 -1.48
N HIS A 581 7.60 6.99 -2.48
CA HIS A 581 6.94 7.29 -3.75
C HIS A 581 5.41 7.36 -3.58
N ILE A 582 4.74 8.40 -4.09
CA ILE A 582 3.28 8.61 -3.94
C ILE A 582 2.44 7.41 -4.41
N GLY A 583 2.89 6.70 -5.45
CA GLY A 583 2.24 5.51 -6.02
C GLY A 583 2.55 4.17 -5.33
N ILE A 584 3.45 4.14 -4.33
CA ILE A 584 3.80 2.93 -3.57
C ILE A 584 3.20 3.01 -2.15
N THR A 585 1.89 3.23 -2.12
CA THR A 585 1.14 3.48 -0.88
C THR A 585 1.16 2.29 0.07
N GLY A 586 0.93 1.07 -0.42
CA GLY A 586 0.82 -0.11 0.42
C GLY A 586 2.02 -0.31 1.35
N GLU A 587 3.23 -0.26 0.79
CA GLU A 587 4.47 -0.45 1.56
C GLU A 587 4.70 0.71 2.54
N GLY A 588 4.38 1.95 2.16
CA GLY A 588 4.46 3.07 3.10
C GLY A 588 3.45 2.97 4.25
N ILE A 589 2.26 2.40 4.01
CA ILE A 589 1.32 2.06 5.09
C ILE A 589 1.93 1.03 6.04
N GLN A 590 2.70 0.07 5.55
CA GLN A 590 3.42 -0.87 6.41
C GLN A 590 4.44 -0.16 7.30
N ALA A 591 5.23 0.76 6.72
CA ALA A 591 6.17 1.58 7.49
C ALA A 591 5.47 2.40 8.58
N LYS A 592 4.31 3.02 8.29
CA LYS A 592 3.49 3.73 9.29
C LYS A 592 3.09 2.82 10.45
N ARG A 593 2.61 1.61 10.15
CA ARG A 593 2.01 0.69 11.13
C ARG A 593 3.03 -0.12 11.93
N ARG A 594 4.23 -0.32 11.39
CA ARG A 594 5.27 -1.18 11.99
C ARG A 594 6.55 -0.45 12.40
N SER A 595 6.68 0.83 12.09
CA SER A 595 7.84 1.64 12.52
C SER A 595 7.47 3.05 12.98
N ALA A 596 6.17 3.30 13.23
CA ALA A 596 5.64 4.62 13.59
C ALA A 596 6.13 5.74 12.65
N ALA A 597 6.31 5.41 11.35
CA ALA A 597 6.85 6.34 10.37
C ALA A 597 5.85 7.46 10.06
N VAL A 598 6.37 8.67 9.93
CA VAL A 598 5.70 9.78 9.25
C VAL A 598 6.19 9.78 7.81
N ILE A 599 5.26 9.45 6.90
CA ILE A 599 5.57 9.41 5.47
C ILE A 599 5.70 10.84 4.94
N LEU A 600 6.70 11.03 4.09
CA LEU A 600 6.93 12.20 3.28
C LEU A 600 6.86 11.73 1.82
N ASP A 601 5.66 11.72 1.26
CA ASP A 601 5.48 11.27 -0.11
C ASP A 601 6.18 12.20 -1.10
N HIS A 602 6.64 11.65 -2.22
CA HIS A 602 7.33 12.39 -3.26
C HIS A 602 6.72 12.15 -4.63
N LEU A 603 6.94 13.13 -5.51
CA LEU A 603 6.45 13.14 -6.87
C LEU A 603 7.08 12.01 -7.70
N ILE A 604 6.32 11.57 -8.68
CA ILE A 604 6.79 10.68 -9.75
C ILE A 604 7.83 11.39 -10.63
N PRO A 605 8.76 10.66 -11.27
CA PRO A 605 9.63 11.25 -12.28
C PRO A 605 8.83 11.76 -13.49
N SER A 606 9.40 12.71 -14.22
CA SER A 606 8.84 13.15 -15.50
C SER A 606 8.91 12.02 -16.53
N MET A 607 7.91 11.95 -17.41
CA MET A 607 7.81 10.94 -18.46
C MET A 607 7.42 11.57 -19.79
N GLU A 608 7.83 10.95 -20.89
CA GLU A 608 7.41 11.32 -22.24
C GLU A 608 7.11 10.09 -23.11
N GLU A 609 6.60 10.28 -24.32
CA GLU A 609 6.51 9.17 -25.28
C GLU A 609 7.90 8.66 -25.69
N ALA A 610 8.05 7.35 -25.76
CA ALA A 610 9.26 6.67 -26.20
C ALA A 610 9.71 7.11 -27.60
N GLU A 611 8.75 7.34 -28.51
CA GLU A 611 8.96 7.60 -29.94
C GLU A 611 9.76 6.47 -30.63
N SER A 612 10.06 6.61 -31.93
CA SER A 612 10.89 5.66 -32.67
C SER A 612 12.33 6.19 -32.74
N TYR A 613 13.30 5.28 -32.72
CA TYR A 613 14.73 5.61 -32.76
C TYR A 613 15.48 4.64 -33.67
N GLU A 614 16.65 5.05 -34.16
CA GLU A 614 17.58 4.21 -34.91
C GLU A 614 16.88 3.39 -36.02
N THR A 615 17.05 2.06 -36.05
CA THR A 615 16.45 1.18 -37.06
C THR A 615 14.93 1.09 -36.96
N LEU A 616 14.34 1.25 -35.76
CA LEU A 616 12.89 1.30 -35.57
C LEU A 616 12.27 2.53 -36.25
N ALA A 617 12.98 3.66 -36.31
CA ALA A 617 12.53 4.84 -37.05
C ALA A 617 12.52 4.60 -38.57
N VAL A 618 13.47 3.82 -39.09
CA VAL A 618 13.50 3.44 -40.52
C VAL A 618 12.33 2.52 -40.87
N LEU A 619 11.98 1.59 -39.97
CA LEU A 619 10.80 0.74 -40.12
C LEU A 619 9.50 1.55 -40.07
N ASP A 620 9.37 2.50 -39.14
CA ASP A 620 8.21 3.40 -39.03
C ASP A 620 7.96 4.17 -40.33
N GLU A 621 9.01 4.71 -40.95
CA GLU A 621 8.88 5.39 -42.25
C GLU A 621 8.50 4.43 -43.39
N ALA A 622 9.02 3.19 -43.38
CA ALA A 622 8.64 2.18 -44.37
C ALA A 622 7.15 1.79 -44.25
N LEU A 623 6.61 1.72 -43.03
CA LEU A 623 5.18 1.48 -42.79
C LEU A 623 4.32 2.62 -43.35
N LYS A 624 4.69 3.88 -43.07
CA LYS A 624 4.00 5.06 -43.63
C LYS A 624 4.03 5.05 -45.16
N GLU A 625 5.19 4.75 -45.76
CA GLU A 625 5.34 4.63 -47.22
C GLU A 625 4.42 3.55 -47.79
N TYR A 626 4.32 2.39 -47.13
CA TYR A 626 3.45 1.29 -47.53
C TYR A 626 1.96 1.67 -47.52
N TYR A 627 1.46 2.28 -46.44
CA TYR A 627 0.06 2.73 -46.36
C TYR A 627 -0.26 3.85 -47.37
N HIS A 628 0.70 4.75 -47.64
CA HIS A 628 0.55 5.75 -48.69
C HIS A 628 0.51 5.11 -50.09
N ALA A 629 1.38 4.14 -50.36
CA ALA A 629 1.42 3.40 -51.61
C ALA A 629 0.14 2.58 -51.84
N LYS A 630 -0.51 2.09 -50.77
CA LYS A 630 -1.80 1.37 -50.87
C LYS A 630 -2.90 2.20 -51.52
N GLN A 631 -2.85 3.52 -51.37
CA GLN A 631 -3.82 4.45 -51.95
C GLN A 631 -3.43 4.95 -53.34
N THR A 632 -2.12 5.09 -53.60
CA THR A 632 -1.61 5.84 -54.76
C THR A 632 -0.82 5.01 -55.77
N ARG A 633 -0.14 3.93 -55.32
CA ARG A 633 0.81 3.13 -56.10
C ARG A 633 0.78 1.63 -55.74
N PRO A 634 -0.33 0.90 -55.95
CA PRO A 634 -0.46 -0.51 -55.54
C PRO A 634 0.62 -1.45 -56.12
N VAL A 635 1.19 -1.11 -57.27
CA VAL A 635 2.27 -1.89 -57.93
C VAL A 635 3.55 -1.95 -57.08
N GLN A 636 3.77 -0.99 -56.17
CA GLN A 636 4.95 -0.94 -55.30
C GLN A 636 4.80 -1.77 -54.01
N LEU A 637 3.57 -2.22 -53.67
CA LEU A 637 3.29 -2.90 -52.42
C LEU A 637 4.12 -4.16 -52.17
N PRO A 638 4.37 -5.05 -53.15
CA PRO A 638 5.20 -6.24 -52.90
C PRO A 638 6.63 -5.88 -52.49
N GLN A 639 7.22 -4.86 -53.12
CA GLN A 639 8.59 -4.43 -52.82
C GLN A 639 8.68 -3.76 -51.44
N LEU A 640 7.69 -2.92 -51.09
CA LEU A 640 7.61 -2.29 -49.77
C LEU A 640 7.34 -3.33 -48.68
N GLY A 641 6.49 -4.32 -48.95
CA GLY A 641 6.24 -5.43 -48.04
C GLY A 641 7.49 -6.27 -47.76
N SER A 642 8.29 -6.59 -48.79
CA SER A 642 9.58 -7.27 -48.60
C SER A 642 10.56 -6.44 -47.76
N ARG A 643 10.63 -5.13 -48.01
CA ARG A 643 11.47 -4.22 -47.22
C ARG A 643 11.03 -4.16 -45.75
N ILE A 644 9.72 -4.10 -45.49
CA ILE A 644 9.18 -4.14 -44.12
C ILE A 644 9.52 -5.46 -43.43
N TYR A 645 9.39 -6.59 -44.14
CA TYR A 645 9.78 -7.90 -43.62
C TYR A 645 11.26 -7.95 -43.23
N GLU A 646 12.16 -7.50 -44.12
CA GLU A 646 13.61 -7.47 -43.87
C GLU A 646 13.96 -6.60 -42.66
N LEU A 647 13.38 -5.41 -42.55
CA LEU A 647 13.58 -4.52 -41.41
C LEU A 647 13.00 -5.09 -40.11
N ALA A 648 11.81 -5.68 -40.15
CA ALA A 648 11.18 -6.31 -39.00
C ALA A 648 11.96 -7.56 -38.54
N GLN A 649 12.59 -8.27 -39.47
CA GLN A 649 13.48 -9.39 -39.16
C GLN A 649 14.80 -8.91 -38.54
N GLU A 650 15.45 -7.89 -39.13
CA GLU A 650 16.70 -7.31 -38.61
C GLU A 650 16.54 -6.73 -37.20
N THR A 651 15.36 -6.19 -36.90
CA THR A 651 15.03 -5.62 -35.59
C THR A 651 14.42 -6.62 -34.61
N GLU A 652 14.28 -7.89 -34.99
CA GLU A 652 13.65 -8.97 -34.20
C GLU A 652 12.17 -8.74 -33.85
N LEU A 653 11.49 -7.80 -34.53
CA LEU A 653 10.06 -7.51 -34.29
C LEU A 653 9.13 -8.65 -34.72
N LEU A 654 9.56 -9.48 -35.67
CA LEU A 654 8.82 -10.70 -36.01
C LEU A 654 8.77 -11.66 -34.82
N THR A 655 9.84 -11.70 -34.02
CA THR A 655 9.97 -12.55 -32.84
C THR A 655 9.09 -12.05 -31.70
N ASP A 656 8.99 -10.73 -31.49
CA ASP A 656 8.06 -10.12 -30.52
C ASP A 656 6.59 -10.51 -30.80
N LEU A 657 6.23 -10.62 -32.08
CA LEU A 657 4.87 -10.85 -32.54
C LEU A 657 4.56 -12.33 -32.83
N CYS A 658 5.51 -13.23 -32.58
CA CYS A 658 5.43 -14.64 -32.96
C CYS A 658 5.00 -14.82 -34.42
N LEU A 659 5.52 -13.99 -35.33
CA LEU A 659 5.09 -13.93 -36.72
C LEU A 659 6.09 -14.69 -37.60
N THR A 660 5.66 -15.84 -38.11
CA THR A 660 6.50 -16.67 -38.98
C THR A 660 6.61 -16.10 -40.40
N LYS A 661 7.64 -16.52 -41.13
CA LYS A 661 7.79 -16.15 -42.54
C LYS A 661 6.62 -16.64 -43.38
N GLU A 662 6.16 -17.86 -43.14
CA GLU A 662 5.04 -18.47 -43.84
C GLU A 662 3.73 -17.69 -43.59
N GLU A 663 3.50 -17.24 -42.36
CA GLU A 663 2.34 -16.40 -42.03
C GLU A 663 2.41 -15.04 -42.71
N PHE A 664 3.59 -14.40 -42.70
CA PHE A 664 3.80 -13.13 -43.38
C PHE A 664 3.56 -13.26 -44.89
N GLU A 665 4.10 -14.30 -45.54
CA GLU A 665 3.93 -14.52 -46.97
C GLU A 665 2.48 -14.87 -47.35
N ARG A 666 1.75 -15.55 -46.45
CA ARG A 666 0.33 -15.92 -46.64
C ARG A 666 -0.60 -14.71 -46.59
N ASP A 667 -0.37 -13.79 -45.65
CA ASP A 667 -1.15 -12.55 -45.52
C ASP A 667 -0.24 -11.35 -45.18
N PRO A 668 0.46 -10.78 -46.18
CA PRO A 668 1.38 -9.67 -45.96
C PRO A 668 0.69 -8.43 -45.40
N ASP A 669 -0.52 -8.13 -45.85
CA ASP A 669 -1.28 -6.96 -45.40
C ASP A 669 -1.67 -7.08 -43.93
N GLY A 670 -2.16 -8.25 -43.49
CA GLY A 670 -2.48 -8.51 -42.09
C GLY A 670 -1.24 -8.52 -41.20
N ALA A 671 -0.14 -9.13 -41.65
CA ALA A 671 1.15 -9.13 -40.98
C ALA A 671 1.73 -7.72 -40.79
N ILE A 672 1.76 -6.90 -41.85
CA ILE A 672 2.19 -5.50 -41.80
C ILE A 672 1.27 -4.69 -40.87
N GLY A 673 -0.04 -4.96 -40.89
CA GLY A 673 -0.98 -4.37 -39.94
C GLY A 673 -0.63 -4.65 -38.48
N ARG A 674 -0.26 -5.89 -38.13
CA ARG A 674 0.19 -6.26 -36.78
C ARG A 674 1.48 -5.53 -36.39
N ILE A 675 2.45 -5.44 -37.30
CA ILE A 675 3.70 -4.70 -37.09
C ILE A 675 3.42 -3.21 -36.89
N HIS A 676 2.50 -2.62 -37.66
CA HIS A 676 2.11 -1.22 -37.55
C HIS A 676 1.49 -0.89 -36.18
N VAL A 677 0.58 -1.75 -35.71
CA VAL A 677 -0.01 -1.62 -34.37
C VAL A 677 1.06 -1.73 -33.29
N TRP A 678 1.96 -2.71 -33.41
CA TRP A 678 3.05 -2.89 -32.45
C TRP A 678 3.99 -1.69 -32.38
N MET A 679 4.42 -1.19 -33.53
CA MET A 679 5.23 0.04 -33.63
C MET A 679 4.52 1.22 -32.99
N GLY A 680 3.20 1.33 -33.16
CA GLY A 680 2.40 2.35 -32.51
C GLY A 680 2.39 2.26 -30.99
N GLU A 681 2.22 1.05 -30.45
CA GLU A 681 2.29 0.78 -29.01
C GLU A 681 3.67 1.11 -28.42
N LEU A 682 4.75 0.75 -29.13
CA LEU A 682 6.12 1.07 -28.71
C LEU A 682 6.34 2.58 -28.66
N LYS A 683 5.98 3.31 -29.72
CA LYS A 683 6.19 4.76 -29.82
C LYS A 683 5.42 5.54 -28.75
N GLN A 684 4.22 5.09 -28.40
CA GLN A 684 3.31 5.77 -27.46
C GLN A 684 3.50 5.32 -26.01
N SER A 685 4.32 4.30 -25.77
CA SER A 685 4.67 3.89 -24.42
C SER A 685 5.35 5.06 -23.69
N ALA A 686 5.04 5.21 -22.40
CA ALA A 686 5.70 6.20 -21.57
C ALA A 686 7.12 5.72 -21.22
N VAL A 687 8.09 6.63 -21.31
CA VAL A 687 9.47 6.43 -20.86
C VAL A 687 9.80 7.47 -19.81
N ARG A 688 10.41 7.05 -18.71
CA ARG A 688 10.93 7.96 -17.67
C ARG A 688 12.09 8.78 -18.25
N ASP A 689 11.99 10.10 -18.14
CA ASP A 689 13.03 11.05 -18.54
C ASP A 689 13.81 11.51 -17.29
N GLY A 690 14.55 10.57 -16.71
CA GLY A 690 15.32 10.75 -15.47
C GLY A 690 14.55 10.36 -14.21
N LEU A 691 15.00 10.91 -13.07
CA LEU A 691 14.49 10.63 -11.73
C LEU A 691 13.98 11.92 -11.08
N HIS A 692 13.07 11.77 -10.12
CA HIS A 692 12.66 12.88 -9.26
C HIS A 692 13.77 13.25 -8.28
N VAL A 693 13.83 14.52 -7.89
CA VAL A 693 14.73 15.01 -6.83
C VAL A 693 13.83 15.61 -5.74
N PHE A 694 13.90 15.06 -4.53
CA PHE A 694 13.00 15.43 -3.43
C PHE A 694 13.05 16.93 -3.13
N GLY A 695 11.89 17.58 -3.12
CA GLY A 695 11.75 19.02 -2.89
C GLY A 695 11.97 19.90 -4.11
N GLU A 696 12.33 19.35 -5.27
CA GLU A 696 12.50 20.10 -6.51
C GLU A 696 11.30 19.91 -7.43
N THR A 697 10.57 20.99 -7.69
CA THR A 697 9.62 21.01 -8.82
C THR A 697 10.39 20.83 -10.14
N PRO A 698 9.95 19.94 -11.05
CA PRO A 698 10.55 19.79 -12.37
C PRO A 698 10.64 21.12 -13.12
N LYS A 699 11.60 21.26 -14.05
CA LYS A 699 11.84 22.52 -14.78
C LYS A 699 11.90 22.28 -16.29
N GLY A 700 11.51 23.30 -17.06
CA GLY A 700 11.55 23.28 -18.53
C GLY A 700 10.80 22.07 -19.11
N LYS A 701 11.44 21.36 -20.05
CA LYS A 701 10.84 20.21 -20.74
C LYS A 701 10.28 19.15 -19.78
N LEU A 702 10.95 18.89 -18.65
CA LEU A 702 10.48 17.89 -17.67
C LEU A 702 9.15 18.30 -17.03
N TYR A 703 8.96 19.59 -16.76
CA TYR A 703 7.70 20.13 -16.26
C TYR A 703 6.60 20.02 -17.31
N ASP A 704 6.89 20.46 -18.54
CA ASP A 704 5.94 20.46 -19.66
C ASP A 704 5.45 19.05 -20.00
N ASN A 705 6.37 18.09 -19.99
CA ASN A 705 6.08 16.68 -20.17
C ASN A 705 5.14 16.16 -19.08
N LEU A 706 5.47 16.40 -17.81
CA LEU A 706 4.66 15.93 -16.70
C LEU A 706 3.25 16.55 -16.69
N MET A 707 3.15 17.86 -16.96
CA MET A 707 1.88 18.57 -17.14
C MET A 707 0.98 17.83 -18.14
N ARG A 708 1.53 17.47 -19.30
CA ARG A 708 0.80 16.76 -20.36
C ARG A 708 0.43 15.33 -19.97
N LEU A 709 1.32 14.61 -19.29
CA LEU A 709 1.09 13.22 -18.87
C LEU A 709 -0.01 13.12 -17.81
N LEU A 710 -0.14 14.11 -16.92
CA LEU A 710 -1.19 14.16 -15.89
C LEU A 710 -2.62 14.33 -16.45
N VAL A 711 -2.75 14.76 -17.71
CA VAL A 711 -4.02 14.89 -18.43
C VAL A 711 -4.13 13.96 -19.63
N ARG A 712 -3.31 12.89 -19.67
CA ARG A 712 -3.36 11.87 -20.74
C ARG A 712 -4.67 11.08 -20.73
N VAL A 713 -5.28 10.95 -19.56
CA VAL A 713 -6.60 10.35 -19.33
C VAL A 713 -7.51 11.38 -18.64
N LYS A 714 -8.81 11.06 -18.61
CA LYS A 714 -9.84 11.89 -18.01
C LYS A 714 -9.60 12.12 -16.50
N ASN A 715 -9.77 13.36 -16.05
CA ASN A 715 -9.72 13.75 -14.63
C ASN A 715 -11.13 14.18 -14.18
N GLY A 716 -11.90 13.27 -13.58
CA GLY A 716 -13.28 13.53 -13.20
C GLY A 716 -14.15 13.92 -14.41
N SER A 717 -14.62 15.16 -14.46
CA SER A 717 -15.37 15.69 -15.62
C SER A 717 -14.50 16.29 -16.72
N VAL A 718 -13.20 16.48 -16.49
CA VAL A 718 -12.25 17.04 -17.46
C VAL A 718 -11.80 15.92 -18.40
N PRO A 719 -12.00 16.02 -19.73
CA PRO A 719 -11.64 14.97 -20.68
C PRO A 719 -10.12 14.80 -20.82
N ALA A 720 -9.69 13.71 -21.46
CA ALA A 720 -8.29 13.50 -21.82
C ALA A 720 -7.85 14.50 -22.91
N LEU A 721 -6.61 15.01 -22.81
CA LEU A 721 -6.09 16.01 -23.75
C LEU A 721 -6.06 15.49 -25.19
N ASN A 722 -5.49 14.29 -25.41
CA ASN A 722 -5.35 13.74 -26.76
C ASN A 722 -6.72 13.44 -27.39
N ASP A 723 -7.67 12.94 -26.60
CA ASP A 723 -9.04 12.68 -27.08
C ASP A 723 -9.75 13.99 -27.46
N SER A 724 -9.56 15.04 -26.66
CA SER A 724 -10.09 16.38 -26.95
C SER A 724 -9.50 16.92 -28.25
N VAL A 725 -8.22 16.69 -28.51
CA VAL A 725 -7.57 17.08 -29.77
C VAL A 725 -8.10 16.26 -30.95
N LEU A 726 -8.33 14.96 -30.81
CA LEU A 726 -8.95 14.13 -31.86
C LEU A 726 -10.33 14.66 -32.24
N MET A 727 -11.16 15.00 -31.25
CA MET A 727 -12.48 15.60 -31.49
C MET A 727 -12.38 16.97 -32.17
N ALA A 728 -11.42 17.80 -31.78
CA ALA A 728 -11.16 19.09 -32.41
C ALA A 728 -10.64 18.96 -33.86
N LEU A 729 -9.93 17.87 -34.18
CA LEU A 729 -9.53 17.51 -35.55
C LEU A 729 -10.70 16.95 -36.39
N GLY A 730 -11.87 16.72 -35.78
CA GLY A 730 -13.08 16.22 -36.46
C GLY A 730 -13.21 14.69 -36.48
N TYR A 731 -12.45 13.99 -35.64
CA TYR A 731 -12.49 12.53 -35.52
C TYR A 731 -13.27 12.06 -34.28
N ASN A 732 -13.75 10.81 -34.32
CA ASN A 732 -14.22 10.12 -33.13
C ASN A 732 -13.02 9.51 -32.37
N ALA A 733 -12.79 9.94 -31.14
CA ALA A 733 -11.62 9.51 -30.37
C ALA A 733 -11.58 7.98 -30.13
N SER A 734 -12.73 7.35 -29.90
CA SER A 734 -12.80 5.90 -29.72
C SER A 734 -12.49 5.15 -30.99
N GLU A 735 -13.12 5.55 -32.10
CA GLU A 735 -12.93 4.90 -33.39
C GLU A 735 -11.45 4.89 -33.83
N ILE A 736 -10.76 6.04 -33.66
CA ILE A 736 -9.34 6.16 -33.99
C ILE A 736 -8.47 5.22 -33.14
N LYS A 737 -8.72 5.16 -31.83
CA LYS A 737 -7.93 4.34 -30.89
C LYS A 737 -8.21 2.84 -31.03
N ASP A 738 -9.45 2.47 -31.34
CA ASP A 738 -9.87 1.06 -31.49
C ASP A 738 -9.50 0.47 -32.85
N GLN A 739 -9.18 1.32 -33.84
CA GLN A 739 -8.84 0.90 -35.21
C GLN A 739 -7.52 1.51 -35.71
N PRO A 740 -6.39 1.23 -35.05
CA PRO A 740 -5.10 1.86 -35.33
C PRO A 740 -4.59 1.64 -36.77
N SER A 741 -4.92 0.51 -37.40
CA SER A 741 -4.48 0.17 -38.77
C SER A 741 -5.48 0.57 -39.87
N THR A 742 -6.69 1.03 -39.51
CA THR A 742 -7.71 1.47 -40.48
C THR A 742 -7.36 2.85 -41.04
N LEU A 743 -7.63 3.08 -42.32
CA LEU A 743 -7.43 4.38 -42.98
C LEU A 743 -8.60 5.34 -42.72
N PHE A 744 -8.30 6.52 -42.19
CA PHE A 744 -9.19 7.66 -42.00
C PHE A 744 -8.78 8.80 -42.96
N GLY A 745 -9.20 8.66 -44.22
CA GLY A 745 -8.67 9.49 -45.31
C GLY A 745 -7.27 9.01 -45.71
N PRO A 746 -6.25 9.89 -45.78
CA PRO A 746 -4.91 9.48 -46.20
C PRO A 746 -4.09 8.80 -45.09
N LYS A 747 -4.50 8.91 -43.83
CA LYS A 747 -3.74 8.47 -42.64
C LYS A 747 -4.40 7.26 -41.99
N THR A 748 -3.61 6.38 -41.40
CA THR A 748 -4.09 5.35 -40.47
C THR A 748 -4.58 5.96 -39.17
N GLY A 749 -5.43 5.25 -38.41
CA GLY A 749 -5.88 5.69 -37.08
C GLY A 749 -4.70 6.00 -36.15
N GLN A 750 -3.66 5.17 -36.21
CA GLN A 750 -2.39 5.37 -35.53
C GLN A 750 -1.72 6.71 -35.88
N GLU A 751 -1.60 7.03 -37.18
CA GLU A 751 -1.02 8.32 -37.62
C GLU A 751 -1.88 9.52 -37.24
N VAL A 752 -3.21 9.36 -37.19
CA VAL A 752 -4.11 10.42 -36.71
C VAL A 752 -3.92 10.66 -35.21
N TYR A 753 -3.75 9.60 -34.42
CA TYR A 753 -3.48 9.73 -32.99
C TYR A 753 -2.10 10.35 -32.71
N GLU A 754 -1.08 10.00 -33.50
CA GLU A 754 0.24 10.65 -33.45
C GLU A 754 0.16 12.14 -33.77
N GLU A 755 -0.66 12.55 -34.75
CA GLU A 755 -0.93 13.97 -35.01
C GLU A 755 -1.57 14.65 -33.78
N ALA A 756 -2.53 13.99 -33.12
CA ALA A 756 -3.15 14.55 -31.92
C ALA A 756 -2.14 14.76 -30.78
N ILE A 757 -1.24 13.80 -30.53
CA ILE A 757 -0.16 13.92 -29.55
C ILE A 757 0.77 15.09 -29.90
N SER A 758 1.16 15.21 -31.17
CA SER A 758 2.02 16.30 -31.65
C SER A 758 1.38 17.68 -31.44
N ARG A 759 0.09 17.83 -31.77
CA ARG A 759 -0.70 19.05 -31.54
C ARG A 759 -0.84 19.38 -30.06
N ALA A 760 -1.08 18.37 -29.22
CA ALA A 760 -1.13 18.54 -27.77
C ALA A 760 0.21 19.05 -27.23
N ARG A 761 1.33 18.47 -27.67
CA ARG A 761 2.69 18.91 -27.30
C ARG A 761 2.97 20.34 -27.73
N GLU A 762 2.58 20.72 -28.96
CA GLU A 762 2.72 22.08 -29.47
C GLU A 762 1.94 23.09 -28.60
N MET A 763 0.68 22.80 -28.29
CA MET A 763 -0.15 23.68 -27.46
C MET A 763 0.40 23.84 -26.03
N VAL A 764 0.85 22.74 -25.41
CA VAL A 764 1.48 22.80 -24.08
C VAL A 764 2.77 23.62 -24.13
N GLY A 765 3.60 23.43 -25.17
CA GLY A 765 4.82 24.23 -25.36
C GLY A 765 4.54 25.73 -25.57
N GLN A 766 3.46 26.08 -26.28
CA GLN A 766 3.03 27.48 -26.42
C GLN A 766 2.52 28.05 -25.08
N LEU A 767 1.79 27.27 -24.28
CA LEU A 767 1.38 27.69 -22.95
C LEU A 767 2.58 27.86 -22.01
N ALA A 768 3.58 27.00 -22.09
CA ALA A 768 4.81 27.11 -21.30
C ALA A 768 5.55 28.42 -21.57
N GLN A 769 5.59 28.89 -22.83
CA GLN A 769 6.16 30.20 -23.20
C GLN A 769 5.40 31.39 -22.58
N GLU A 770 4.12 31.20 -22.31
CA GLU A 770 3.23 32.16 -21.65
C GLU A 770 3.09 31.89 -20.14
N GLU A 771 4.02 31.11 -19.55
CA GLU A 771 4.05 30.72 -18.14
C GLU A 771 2.73 30.09 -17.64
N TYR A 772 2.07 29.34 -18.52
CA TYR A 772 0.76 28.72 -18.29
C TYR A 772 -0.33 29.73 -17.90
N ASN A 773 -0.29 30.93 -18.47
CA ASN A 773 -1.33 31.93 -18.26
C ASN A 773 -2.66 31.49 -18.93
N PRO A 774 -3.77 31.33 -18.18
CA PRO A 774 -5.06 30.94 -18.76
C PRO A 774 -5.58 31.88 -19.86
N ALA A 775 -5.15 33.14 -19.87
CA ALA A 775 -5.52 34.11 -20.91
C ALA A 775 -4.96 33.75 -22.30
N ALA A 776 -3.83 33.04 -22.36
CA ALA A 776 -3.18 32.64 -23.62
C ALA A 776 -3.93 31.51 -24.35
N ILE A 777 -4.76 30.73 -23.64
CA ILE A 777 -5.48 29.55 -24.18
C ILE A 777 -6.26 29.90 -25.46
N ALA A 778 -6.87 31.09 -25.51
CA ALA A 778 -7.67 31.50 -26.67
C ALA A 778 -6.83 31.62 -27.95
N GLU A 779 -5.64 32.21 -27.86
CA GLU A 779 -4.75 32.37 -29.01
C GLU A 779 -4.00 31.07 -29.34
N VAL A 780 -3.58 30.29 -28.34
CA VAL A 780 -2.98 28.95 -28.52
C VAL A 780 -3.91 28.03 -29.31
N VAL A 781 -5.18 27.92 -28.89
CA VAL A 781 -6.18 27.07 -29.58
C VAL A 781 -6.50 27.61 -30.98
N LYS A 782 -6.54 28.93 -31.15
CA LYS A 782 -6.80 29.57 -32.45
C LYS A 782 -5.65 29.33 -33.44
N ALA A 783 -4.40 29.28 -32.97
CA ALA A 783 -3.23 29.00 -33.79
C ALA A 783 -3.28 27.60 -34.44
N GLN A 784 -3.95 26.63 -33.80
CA GLN A 784 -4.07 25.26 -34.29
C GLN A 784 -5.04 25.09 -35.47
N GLN A 785 -5.93 26.07 -35.71
CA GLN A 785 -6.90 26.04 -36.83
C GLN A 785 -7.77 24.77 -36.88
N PHE A 786 -8.24 24.30 -35.72
CA PHE A 786 -9.07 23.10 -35.63
C PHE A 786 -10.37 23.20 -36.46
N PRO A 787 -10.73 22.15 -37.23
CA PRO A 787 -11.96 22.11 -38.00
C PRO A 787 -13.22 21.78 -37.16
N GLY A 788 -13.04 21.15 -36.00
CA GLY A 788 -14.09 20.70 -35.10
C GLY A 788 -14.29 21.57 -33.85
N PRO A 789 -15.12 21.13 -32.89
CA PRO A 789 -15.35 21.85 -31.63
C PRO A 789 -14.10 21.84 -30.75
N VAL A 790 -13.81 22.98 -30.11
CA VAL A 790 -12.62 23.17 -29.26
C VAL A 790 -12.94 23.38 -27.78
N SER A 791 -14.19 23.18 -27.37
CA SER A 791 -14.63 23.37 -25.97
C SER A 791 -13.81 22.51 -25.01
N ASP A 792 -13.60 21.25 -25.37
CA ASP A 792 -12.99 20.25 -24.53
C ASP A 792 -11.49 20.51 -24.43
N VAL A 793 -10.84 20.83 -25.55
CA VAL A 793 -9.43 21.29 -25.56
C VAL A 793 -9.26 22.48 -24.63
N LYS A 794 -10.12 23.51 -24.73
CA LYS A 794 -10.06 24.68 -23.84
C LYS A 794 -10.29 24.32 -22.36
N MET A 795 -11.16 23.35 -22.08
CA MET A 795 -11.42 22.88 -20.72
C MET A 795 -10.17 22.21 -20.13
N VAL A 796 -9.54 21.29 -20.86
CA VAL A 796 -8.33 20.61 -20.41
C VAL A 796 -7.15 21.57 -20.25
N LEU A 797 -6.95 22.48 -21.22
CA LEU A 797 -5.89 23.49 -21.11
C LEU A 797 -6.11 24.45 -19.94
N ARG A 798 -7.37 24.77 -19.61
CA ARG A 798 -7.68 25.57 -18.41
C ARG A 798 -7.36 24.79 -17.14
N PHE A 799 -7.78 23.53 -17.06
CA PHE A 799 -7.46 22.65 -15.93
C PHE A 799 -5.95 22.52 -15.70
N LEU A 800 -5.17 22.39 -16.79
CA LEU A 800 -3.72 22.44 -16.74
C LEU A 800 -3.22 23.74 -16.07
N CYS A 801 -3.63 24.89 -16.59
CA CYS A 801 -3.14 26.19 -16.12
C CYS A 801 -3.59 26.56 -14.69
N GLU A 802 -4.79 26.16 -14.29
CA GLU A 802 -5.42 26.60 -13.03
C GLU A 802 -5.30 25.57 -11.90
N THR A 803 -5.18 24.27 -12.19
CA THR A 803 -5.19 23.20 -11.17
C THR A 803 -3.94 22.34 -11.19
N VAL A 804 -3.55 21.81 -12.36
CA VAL A 804 -2.36 20.94 -12.45
C VAL A 804 -1.10 21.72 -12.10
N LYS A 805 -0.96 22.93 -12.67
CA LYS A 805 0.16 23.84 -12.41
C LYS A 805 0.30 24.15 -10.92
N ASP A 806 -0.79 24.57 -10.27
CA ASP A 806 -0.83 24.90 -8.84
C ASP A 806 -0.32 23.73 -7.99
N LYS A 807 -0.87 22.53 -8.22
CA LYS A 807 -0.47 21.32 -7.49
C LYS A 807 0.98 20.90 -7.73
N LEU A 808 1.51 21.03 -8.96
CA LEU A 808 2.91 20.72 -9.25
C LEU A 808 3.88 21.76 -8.69
N ASP A 809 3.51 23.04 -8.69
CA ASP A 809 4.35 24.08 -8.08
C ASP A 809 4.50 23.85 -6.57
N HIS A 810 3.49 23.24 -5.94
CA HIS A 810 3.51 22.81 -4.56
C HIS A 810 4.35 21.54 -4.29
N THR A 811 5.03 20.92 -5.27
CA THR A 811 6.03 19.86 -5.02
C THR A 811 7.15 20.32 -4.09
N ALA A 812 7.47 21.63 -4.05
CA ALA A 812 8.39 22.19 -3.07
C ALA A 812 7.95 21.97 -1.60
N ASP A 813 6.67 21.64 -1.36
CA ASP A 813 6.19 21.27 -0.04
C ASP A 813 6.87 20.00 0.50
N GLU A 814 7.40 19.12 -0.34
CA GLU A 814 8.20 17.94 0.05
C GLU A 814 9.32 18.31 1.04
N MET A 815 10.18 19.24 0.65
CA MET A 815 11.27 19.71 1.51
C MET A 815 10.74 20.48 2.71
N LYS A 816 9.71 21.31 2.53
CA LYS A 816 9.09 22.09 3.61
C LYS A 816 8.58 21.18 4.74
N TYR A 817 7.83 20.13 4.44
CA TYR A 817 7.27 19.24 5.46
C TYR A 817 8.29 18.24 5.98
N CYS A 818 9.30 17.87 5.19
CA CYS A 818 10.48 17.15 5.68
C CYS A 818 11.17 17.91 6.83
N LEU A 819 11.36 19.22 6.66
CA LEU A 819 11.98 20.09 7.65
C LEU A 819 11.03 20.38 8.82
N ALA A 820 9.72 20.53 8.55
CA ALA A 820 8.72 20.67 9.60
C ALA A 820 8.68 19.43 10.51
N GLY A 821 8.74 18.21 9.94
CA GLY A 821 8.83 16.97 10.70
C GLY A 821 10.05 16.96 11.65
N ASN A 822 11.22 17.39 11.17
CA ASN A 822 12.44 17.50 11.98
C ASN A 822 12.34 18.52 13.12
N GLU A 823 11.46 19.51 12.99
CA GLU A 823 11.17 20.52 14.01
C GLU A 823 10.05 20.07 14.98
N GLY A 824 9.58 18.82 14.88
CA GLY A 824 8.47 18.32 15.69
C GLY A 824 7.16 19.04 15.37
N ARG A 825 6.85 19.20 14.08
CA ARG A 825 5.62 19.84 13.58
C ARG A 825 4.77 18.84 12.80
N PHE A 826 3.52 19.21 12.56
CA PHE A 826 2.56 18.32 11.91
C PHE A 826 2.85 18.19 10.40
N VAL A 827 2.82 16.97 9.87
CA VAL A 827 2.88 16.70 8.43
C VAL A 827 1.46 16.38 7.93
N PRO A 828 0.88 17.19 7.03
CA PRO A 828 -0.50 17.01 6.61
C PRO A 828 -0.72 15.66 5.90
N PRO A 829 -1.87 14.99 6.12
CA PRO A 829 -2.22 13.78 5.42
C PRO A 829 -2.65 14.03 3.97
N SER A 830 -2.60 13.00 3.14
CA SER A 830 -3.18 12.97 1.78
C SER A 830 -3.60 11.54 1.42
N LEU A 831 -4.36 11.37 0.36
CA LEU A 831 -4.49 10.05 -0.26
C LEU A 831 -3.30 9.85 -1.20
N GLY A 832 -2.61 8.72 -1.11
CA GLY A 832 -1.59 8.34 -2.10
C GLY A 832 -2.20 7.52 -3.25
N GLY A 833 -1.48 7.40 -4.36
CA GLY A 833 -1.94 6.68 -5.56
C GLY A 833 -1.18 7.09 -6.82
N ASN A 834 -1.76 6.85 -7.99
CA ASN A 834 -1.14 7.17 -9.28
C ASN A 834 -1.73 8.46 -9.87
N PRO A 835 -1.03 9.62 -9.82
CA PRO A 835 -1.54 10.86 -10.40
C PRO A 835 -1.83 10.76 -11.91
N THR A 836 -1.05 9.97 -12.66
CA THR A 836 -1.24 9.84 -14.12
C THR A 836 -2.47 9.04 -14.54
N ARG A 837 -3.18 8.44 -13.58
CA ARG A 837 -4.40 7.65 -13.80
C ARG A 837 -5.67 8.51 -13.65
N GLY A 838 -5.59 9.79 -14.03
CA GLY A 838 -6.75 10.71 -13.94
C GLY A 838 -7.02 11.23 -12.53
N ASN A 839 -5.99 11.24 -11.69
CA ASN A 839 -6.10 11.53 -10.26
C ASN A 839 -5.17 12.67 -9.84
N VAL A 840 -5.15 13.78 -10.60
CA VAL A 840 -4.44 15.02 -10.20
C VAL A 840 -4.88 15.51 -8.81
N ALA A 841 -6.06 15.13 -8.36
CA ALA A 841 -6.54 15.38 -6.99
C ALA A 841 -5.55 14.94 -5.88
N LEU A 842 -4.73 13.90 -6.12
CA LEU A 842 -3.75 13.36 -5.15
C LEU A 842 -2.58 14.32 -4.86
N LEU A 843 -2.26 15.23 -5.78
CA LEU A 843 -1.19 16.22 -5.61
C LEU A 843 -1.68 17.42 -4.78
N PRO A 844 -0.81 18.16 -4.07
CA PRO A 844 0.65 18.09 -4.06
C PRO A 844 1.22 16.99 -3.16
N THR A 845 2.50 16.69 -3.38
CA THR A 845 3.32 15.80 -2.55
C THR A 845 3.92 16.50 -1.33
N GLY A 846 4.71 15.78 -0.52
CA GLY A 846 5.19 16.21 0.79
C GLY A 846 4.16 15.98 1.88
N ARG A 847 3.41 14.88 1.81
CA ARG A 847 2.28 14.56 2.68
C ARG A 847 2.43 13.18 3.31
N ASN A 848 1.75 12.98 4.43
CA ASN A 848 1.74 11.74 5.20
C ASN A 848 0.55 10.88 4.78
N PHE A 849 0.67 10.18 3.65
CA PHE A 849 -0.48 9.54 3.02
C PHE A 849 -1.21 8.49 3.90
N TYR A 850 -2.45 8.17 3.56
CA TYR A 850 -3.28 7.18 4.23
C TYR A 850 -3.90 6.13 3.29
N ALA A 851 -4.42 5.05 3.87
CA ALA A 851 -5.13 3.99 3.17
C ALA A 851 -6.64 4.32 2.99
N SER A 852 -7.27 3.77 1.94
CA SER A 852 -8.71 3.84 1.74
C SER A 852 -9.47 2.90 2.69
N ASP A 853 -10.76 3.18 2.93
CA ASP A 853 -11.61 2.33 3.76
C ASP A 853 -11.85 0.96 3.11
N PRO A 854 -11.41 -0.15 3.74
CA PRO A 854 -11.48 -1.48 3.14
C PRO A 854 -12.92 -1.99 2.94
N SER A 855 -13.92 -1.43 3.64
CA SER A 855 -15.32 -1.85 3.50
C SER A 855 -16.03 -1.27 2.26
N GLN A 856 -15.34 -0.44 1.48
CA GLN A 856 -15.83 0.11 0.21
C GLN A 856 -15.24 -0.62 -1.01
N ILE A 857 -14.58 -1.77 -0.78
CA ILE A 857 -13.83 -2.51 -1.79
C ILE A 857 -14.53 -3.86 -2.07
N PRO A 858 -14.71 -4.26 -3.34
CA PRO A 858 -14.48 -3.45 -4.54
C PRO A 858 -15.50 -2.32 -4.67
N SER A 859 -15.06 -1.17 -5.19
CA SER A 859 -15.98 -0.08 -5.52
C SER A 859 -16.83 -0.38 -6.76
N ARG A 860 -17.92 0.36 -6.98
CA ARG A 860 -18.76 0.19 -8.19
C ARG A 860 -17.99 0.42 -9.49
N ALA A 861 -17.10 1.43 -9.52
CA ALA A 861 -16.24 1.70 -10.67
C ALA A 861 -15.21 0.58 -10.87
N ALA A 862 -14.60 0.08 -9.79
CA ALA A 862 -13.68 -1.06 -9.84
C ALA A 862 -14.39 -2.33 -10.33
N TRP A 863 -15.66 -2.53 -9.99
CA TRP A 863 -16.48 -3.63 -10.50
C TRP A 863 -16.70 -3.56 -12.01
N GLU A 864 -16.94 -2.37 -12.58
CA GLU A 864 -17.05 -2.20 -14.04
C GLU A 864 -15.73 -2.52 -14.75
N ILE A 865 -14.62 -2.04 -14.22
CA ILE A 865 -13.29 -2.26 -14.79
C ILE A 865 -12.88 -3.74 -14.66
N GLY A 866 -13.11 -4.37 -13.50
CA GLY A 866 -12.85 -5.80 -13.28
C GLY A 866 -13.65 -6.71 -14.22
N GLN A 867 -14.86 -6.32 -14.60
CA GLN A 867 -15.63 -7.03 -15.63
C GLN A 867 -14.98 -6.92 -17.01
N GLN A 868 -14.46 -5.75 -17.37
CA GLN A 868 -13.76 -5.55 -18.65
C GLN A 868 -12.45 -6.35 -18.71
N LEU A 869 -11.66 -6.35 -17.63
CA LEU A 869 -10.44 -7.15 -17.51
C LEU A 869 -10.76 -8.64 -17.69
N ALA A 870 -11.71 -9.17 -16.93
CA ALA A 870 -12.15 -10.56 -17.04
C ALA A 870 -12.60 -10.90 -18.47
N ALA A 871 -13.39 -10.04 -19.11
CA ALA A 871 -13.87 -10.28 -20.47
C ALA A 871 -12.72 -10.34 -21.49
N GLN A 872 -11.75 -9.43 -21.39
CA GLN A 872 -10.61 -9.41 -22.31
C GLN A 872 -9.67 -10.60 -22.09
N MET A 873 -9.42 -11.01 -20.85
CA MET A 873 -8.58 -12.18 -20.56
C MET A 873 -9.21 -13.47 -21.07
N LEU A 874 -10.52 -13.65 -20.89
CA LEU A 874 -11.22 -14.81 -21.41
C LEU A 874 -11.23 -14.84 -22.94
N LYS A 875 -11.39 -13.68 -23.57
CA LYS A 875 -11.27 -13.56 -25.02
C LYS A 875 -9.88 -13.96 -25.50
N HIS A 876 -8.82 -13.48 -24.83
CA HIS A 876 -7.45 -13.83 -25.18
C HIS A 876 -7.19 -15.34 -25.01
N TYR A 877 -7.61 -15.92 -23.89
CA TYR A 877 -7.50 -17.38 -23.67
C TYR A 877 -8.24 -18.18 -24.76
N GLN A 878 -9.43 -17.73 -25.17
CA GLN A 878 -10.20 -18.36 -26.25
C GLN A 878 -9.50 -18.31 -27.61
N GLU A 879 -8.80 -17.22 -27.90
CA GLU A 879 -8.05 -17.06 -29.14
C GLU A 879 -6.82 -17.99 -29.19
N GLU A 880 -6.17 -18.24 -28.05
CA GLU A 880 -4.97 -19.08 -27.93
C GLU A 880 -5.27 -20.58 -27.79
N GLU A 881 -6.13 -20.98 -26.84
CA GLU A 881 -6.36 -22.41 -26.50
C GLU A 881 -7.77 -22.90 -26.86
N GLY A 882 -8.71 -21.99 -27.09
CA GLY A 882 -10.14 -22.30 -27.27
C GLY A 882 -10.85 -22.67 -25.96
N GLY A 883 -12.17 -22.44 -25.90
CA GLY A 883 -12.98 -22.78 -24.72
C GLY A 883 -12.76 -21.82 -23.53
N TYR A 884 -12.77 -22.34 -22.31
CA TYR A 884 -12.56 -21.55 -21.09
C TYR A 884 -11.55 -22.26 -20.17
N PRO A 885 -10.70 -21.53 -19.43
CA PRO A 885 -9.82 -22.16 -18.46
C PRO A 885 -10.64 -22.72 -17.30
N GLU A 886 -10.43 -23.99 -16.91
CA GLU A 886 -11.14 -24.53 -15.74
C GLU A 886 -10.67 -23.88 -14.43
N SER A 887 -9.37 -23.56 -14.36
CA SER A 887 -8.71 -22.99 -13.18
C SER A 887 -7.76 -21.86 -13.57
N THR A 888 -7.78 -20.78 -12.80
CA THR A 888 -6.95 -19.59 -12.96
C THR A 888 -6.28 -19.23 -11.63
N ALA A 889 -5.04 -18.78 -11.67
CA ALA A 889 -4.35 -18.25 -10.49
C ALA A 889 -4.03 -16.76 -10.66
N MET A 890 -4.37 -15.94 -9.67
CA MET A 890 -4.19 -14.49 -9.72
C MET A 890 -3.31 -14.03 -8.57
N VAL A 891 -2.33 -13.17 -8.86
CA VAL A 891 -1.56 -12.47 -7.84
C VAL A 891 -2.28 -11.17 -7.47
N ILE A 892 -2.61 -10.98 -6.19
CA ILE A 892 -3.26 -9.76 -5.68
C ILE A 892 -2.40 -9.08 -4.63
N TRP A 893 -2.12 -7.79 -4.86
CA TRP A 893 -1.35 -6.94 -3.95
C TRP A 893 -2.23 -5.92 -3.23
N ALA A 894 -1.83 -5.56 -2.01
CA ALA A 894 -2.49 -4.48 -1.27
C ALA A 894 -2.36 -3.13 -1.98
N GLY A 895 -1.17 -2.83 -2.52
CA GLY A 895 -0.93 -1.59 -3.26
C GLY A 895 -1.81 -1.45 -4.51
N GLY A 896 -1.96 -2.51 -5.30
CA GLY A 896 -2.89 -2.53 -6.45
C GLY A 896 -4.34 -2.32 -6.01
N THR A 897 -4.74 -2.97 -4.92
CA THR A 897 -6.08 -2.85 -4.32
C THR A 897 -6.38 -1.42 -3.82
N LEU A 898 -5.43 -0.77 -3.15
CA LEU A 898 -5.54 0.63 -2.70
C LEU A 898 -5.72 1.58 -3.88
N LYS A 899 -4.87 1.46 -4.90
CA LYS A 899 -4.81 2.38 -6.04
C LYS A 899 -6.04 2.35 -6.93
N THR A 900 -6.71 1.21 -6.95
CA THR A 900 -7.82 0.93 -7.89
C THR A 900 -9.16 0.75 -7.18
N CYS A 901 -9.20 0.80 -5.86
CA CYS A 901 -10.36 0.43 -5.05
C CYS A 901 -10.87 -0.98 -5.38
N GLY A 902 -9.96 -1.92 -5.68
CA GLY A 902 -10.22 -3.36 -5.82
C GLY A 902 -10.54 -3.88 -7.23
N GLU A 903 -9.91 -3.37 -8.28
CA GLU A 903 -10.12 -3.88 -9.67
C GLU A 903 -9.75 -5.37 -9.81
N ASP A 904 -8.59 -5.78 -9.27
CA ASP A 904 -8.12 -7.19 -9.32
C ASP A 904 -9.08 -8.13 -8.58
N PHE A 905 -9.62 -7.66 -7.45
CA PHE A 905 -10.57 -8.44 -6.65
C PHE A 905 -11.94 -8.54 -7.36
N ALA A 906 -12.39 -7.45 -8.00
CA ALA A 906 -13.58 -7.46 -8.83
C ALA A 906 -13.45 -8.39 -10.04
N GLU A 907 -12.28 -8.41 -10.69
CA GLU A 907 -11.99 -9.35 -11.76
C GLU A 907 -12.10 -10.80 -11.28
N ALA A 908 -11.50 -11.15 -10.14
CA ALA A 908 -11.60 -12.48 -9.56
C ALA A 908 -13.07 -12.89 -9.31
N LEU A 909 -13.87 -12.02 -8.70
CA LEU A 909 -15.30 -12.26 -8.48
C LEU A 909 -16.04 -12.48 -9.80
N MET A 910 -15.77 -11.65 -10.82
CA MET A 910 -16.41 -11.79 -12.13
C MET A 910 -16.03 -13.11 -12.79
N LEU A 911 -14.76 -13.52 -12.78
CA LEU A 911 -14.30 -14.82 -13.32
C LEU A 911 -15.05 -16.01 -12.66
N MET A 912 -15.27 -15.96 -11.35
CA MET A 912 -16.08 -16.94 -10.60
C MET A 912 -17.59 -16.86 -10.89
N GLY A 913 -18.05 -15.78 -11.52
CA GLY A 913 -19.46 -15.53 -11.80
C GLY A 913 -20.23 -15.05 -10.57
N VAL A 914 -19.61 -14.22 -9.74
CA VAL A 914 -20.16 -13.67 -8.50
C VAL A 914 -20.08 -12.14 -8.56
N ARG A 915 -21.08 -11.43 -8.05
CA ARG A 915 -21.06 -9.95 -7.96
C ARG A 915 -21.06 -9.47 -6.51
N PRO A 916 -20.38 -8.35 -6.20
CA PRO A 916 -20.46 -7.71 -4.90
C PRO A 916 -21.87 -7.15 -4.65
N VAL A 917 -22.32 -7.21 -3.40
CA VAL A 917 -23.59 -6.65 -2.93
C VAL A 917 -23.30 -5.43 -2.08
N TYR A 918 -23.88 -4.29 -2.47
CA TYR A 918 -23.77 -3.02 -1.74
C TYR A 918 -24.98 -2.80 -0.84
N LEU A 919 -24.79 -2.08 0.26
CA LEU A 919 -25.91 -1.63 1.10
C LEU A 919 -26.64 -0.47 0.41
N GLY A 920 -27.72 -0.78 -0.30
CA GLY A 920 -28.53 0.21 -1.02
C GLY A 920 -27.71 1.04 -2.01
N GLU A 921 -27.86 2.36 -1.93
CA GLU A 921 -27.10 3.33 -2.73
C GLU A 921 -25.76 3.74 -2.10
N THR A 922 -25.42 3.18 -0.92
CA THR A 922 -24.12 3.46 -0.28
C THR A 922 -22.96 2.78 -1.03
N THR A 923 -21.73 3.11 -0.64
CA THR A 923 -20.49 2.49 -1.14
C THR A 923 -20.09 1.23 -0.36
N ARG A 924 -20.82 0.84 0.69
CA ARG A 924 -20.45 -0.28 1.57
C ARG A 924 -20.75 -1.62 0.93
N VAL A 925 -19.75 -2.50 0.88
CA VAL A 925 -19.91 -3.89 0.44
C VAL A 925 -20.32 -4.75 1.64
N ILE A 926 -21.50 -5.38 1.54
CA ILE A 926 -22.12 -6.19 2.62
C ILE A 926 -22.14 -7.69 2.32
N GLY A 927 -21.64 -8.11 1.16
CA GLY A 927 -21.58 -9.51 0.78
C GLY A 927 -21.42 -9.69 -0.73
N VAL A 928 -21.74 -10.89 -1.19
CA VAL A 928 -21.69 -11.30 -2.60
C VAL A 928 -22.90 -12.14 -2.97
N GLU A 929 -23.26 -12.16 -4.24
CA GLU A 929 -24.30 -13.04 -4.77
C GLU A 929 -23.92 -13.65 -6.13
N PRO A 930 -24.39 -14.86 -6.46
CA PRO A 930 -24.02 -15.53 -7.70
C PRO A 930 -24.77 -14.92 -8.88
N ILE A 931 -24.06 -14.69 -9.98
CA ILE A 931 -24.66 -14.31 -11.26
C ILE A 931 -25.36 -15.54 -11.86
N PRO A 932 -26.65 -15.48 -12.25
CA PRO A 932 -27.32 -16.60 -12.93
C PRO A 932 -26.56 -17.04 -14.18
N LEU A 933 -26.51 -18.34 -14.48
CA LEU A 933 -25.75 -18.85 -15.64
C LEU A 933 -26.25 -18.29 -16.97
N GLU A 934 -27.55 -18.01 -17.08
CA GLU A 934 -28.13 -17.39 -18.28
C GLU A 934 -27.62 -15.96 -18.51
N GLU A 935 -27.34 -15.24 -17.43
CA GLU A 935 -26.73 -13.90 -17.48
C GLU A 935 -25.21 -13.98 -17.67
N LEU A 936 -24.56 -14.95 -17.02
CA LEU A 936 -23.10 -15.13 -17.09
C LEU A 936 -22.64 -15.57 -18.48
N GLY A 937 -23.42 -16.40 -19.18
CA GLY A 937 -23.16 -16.82 -20.56
C GLY A 937 -21.98 -17.78 -20.74
N ARG A 938 -21.39 -18.29 -19.65
CA ARG A 938 -20.22 -19.18 -19.63
C ARG A 938 -20.16 -20.00 -18.34
N PRO A 939 -19.31 -21.04 -18.25
CA PRO A 939 -19.00 -21.69 -17.00
C PRO A 939 -18.42 -20.74 -15.93
N ARG A 940 -18.59 -21.11 -14.66
CA ARG A 940 -17.92 -20.47 -13.52
C ARG A 940 -16.51 -21.03 -13.40
N LEU A 941 -15.53 -20.14 -13.35
CA LEU A 941 -14.13 -20.54 -13.30
C LEU A 941 -13.67 -20.72 -11.86
N ASP A 942 -12.76 -21.67 -11.63
CA ASP A 942 -12.12 -21.81 -10.34
C ASP A 942 -10.94 -20.84 -10.23
N VAL A 943 -10.98 -19.93 -9.27
CA VAL A 943 -9.98 -18.85 -9.13
C VAL A 943 -9.24 -19.02 -7.81
N THR A 944 -7.91 -19.17 -7.90
CA THR A 944 -7.02 -19.20 -6.74
C THR A 944 -6.27 -17.87 -6.63
N LEU A 945 -6.39 -17.20 -5.49
CA LEU A 945 -5.68 -15.97 -5.21
C LEU A 945 -4.37 -16.28 -4.48
N ARG A 946 -3.27 -15.73 -4.99
CA ARG A 946 -2.05 -15.54 -4.20
C ARG A 946 -1.99 -14.08 -3.73
N ILE A 947 -2.32 -13.86 -2.46
CA ILE A 947 -2.31 -12.53 -1.82
C ILE A 947 -0.93 -12.22 -1.24
N SER A 948 -0.46 -10.97 -1.36
CA SER A 948 0.72 -10.49 -0.60
C SER A 948 0.52 -10.55 0.91
N GLY A 949 1.60 -10.62 1.71
CA GLY A 949 1.51 -10.54 3.17
C GLY A 949 0.87 -9.23 3.64
N LEU A 950 1.16 -8.13 2.96
CA LEU A 950 0.51 -6.85 3.22
C LEU A 950 -1.00 -6.87 2.91
N PHE A 951 -1.44 -7.62 1.89
CA PHE A 951 -2.88 -7.76 1.60
C PHE A 951 -3.59 -8.49 2.74
N ARG A 952 -2.98 -9.52 3.33
CA ARG A 952 -3.50 -10.17 4.55
C ARG A 952 -3.66 -9.16 5.68
N ASP A 953 -2.62 -8.36 5.94
CA ASP A 953 -2.59 -7.40 7.05
C ASP A 953 -3.63 -6.27 6.85
N MET A 954 -3.88 -5.85 5.61
CA MET A 954 -4.77 -4.73 5.30
C MET A 954 -6.23 -5.12 5.03
N TYR A 955 -6.49 -6.30 4.46
CA TYR A 955 -7.80 -6.67 3.90
C TYR A 955 -8.35 -8.00 4.38
N PRO A 956 -8.42 -8.25 5.71
CA PRO A 956 -9.04 -9.48 6.23
C PRO A 956 -10.53 -9.59 5.83
N ASN A 957 -11.21 -8.46 5.61
CA ASN A 957 -12.58 -8.44 5.11
C ASN A 957 -12.70 -8.97 3.68
N LEU A 958 -11.72 -8.74 2.80
CA LEU A 958 -11.74 -9.25 1.42
C LEU A 958 -11.40 -10.75 1.37
N ILE A 959 -10.55 -11.24 2.28
CA ILE A 959 -10.32 -12.69 2.47
C ILE A 959 -11.64 -13.37 2.84
N ARG A 960 -12.39 -12.82 3.80
CA ARG A 960 -13.72 -13.32 4.17
C ARG A 960 -14.70 -13.27 2.99
N LEU A 961 -14.71 -12.17 2.24
CA LEU A 961 -15.61 -11.98 1.10
C LEU A 961 -15.33 -13.00 -0.03
N MET A 962 -14.06 -13.35 -0.26
CA MET A 962 -13.68 -14.41 -1.19
C MET A 962 -14.14 -15.78 -0.72
N ASP A 963 -13.97 -16.09 0.57
CA ASP A 963 -14.46 -17.34 1.17
C ASP A 963 -16.00 -17.47 1.04
N GLU A 964 -16.74 -16.36 1.23
CA GLU A 964 -18.18 -16.29 0.97
C GLU A 964 -18.52 -16.54 -0.50
N ALA A 965 -17.75 -15.97 -1.45
CA ALA A 965 -17.96 -16.18 -2.87
C ALA A 965 -17.78 -17.66 -3.26
N VAL A 966 -16.73 -18.32 -2.77
CA VAL A 966 -16.48 -19.75 -3.02
C VAL A 966 -17.62 -20.60 -2.46
N LYS A 967 -18.02 -20.37 -1.20
CA LYS A 967 -19.11 -21.12 -0.55
C LYS A 967 -20.44 -20.94 -1.27
N CYS A 968 -20.73 -19.70 -1.69
CA CYS A 968 -21.96 -19.38 -2.40
C CYS A 968 -22.04 -20.14 -3.73
N VAL A 969 -20.95 -20.18 -4.50
CA VAL A 969 -20.91 -20.88 -5.81
C VAL A 969 -20.90 -22.40 -5.64
N ALA A 970 -20.16 -22.92 -4.66
CA ALA A 970 -20.08 -24.36 -4.40
C ALA A 970 -21.43 -24.96 -3.99
N ALA A 971 -22.28 -24.17 -3.32
CA ALA A 971 -23.62 -24.58 -2.88
C ALA A 971 -24.70 -24.59 -3.98
N LEU A 972 -24.40 -24.09 -5.19
CA LEU A 972 -25.38 -24.04 -6.29
C LEU A 972 -25.71 -25.44 -6.83
N ASP A 973 -26.97 -25.63 -7.23
CA ASP A 973 -27.43 -26.85 -7.92
C ASP A 973 -27.08 -26.81 -9.42
N GLU A 974 -25.77 -26.71 -9.70
CA GLU A 974 -25.18 -26.70 -11.03
C GLU A 974 -24.34 -27.98 -11.26
N SER A 975 -24.18 -28.40 -12.51
CA SER A 975 -23.31 -29.53 -12.87
C SER A 975 -21.83 -29.12 -12.86
N GLU A 976 -20.95 -30.10 -12.67
CA GLU A 976 -19.50 -29.90 -12.64
C GLU A 976 -18.93 -29.40 -13.99
N ASP A 977 -19.64 -29.58 -15.10
CA ASP A 977 -19.23 -29.12 -16.44
C ASP A 977 -19.43 -27.60 -16.65
N VAL A 978 -20.24 -26.95 -15.81
CA VAL A 978 -20.49 -25.49 -15.87
C VAL A 978 -20.09 -24.76 -14.60
N ASN A 979 -19.66 -25.50 -13.57
CA ASN A 979 -19.21 -24.96 -12.29
C ASN A 979 -17.91 -25.65 -11.86
N PHE A 980 -16.77 -25.08 -12.26
CA PHE A 980 -15.46 -25.68 -12.03
C PHE A 980 -15.01 -25.58 -10.56
N ILE A 981 -15.52 -24.59 -9.81
CA ILE A 981 -15.31 -24.50 -8.35
C ILE A 981 -15.88 -25.75 -7.67
N LYS A 982 -17.13 -26.10 -7.98
CA LYS A 982 -17.81 -27.30 -7.45
C LYS A 982 -17.12 -28.59 -7.91
N LYS A 983 -16.76 -28.68 -9.19
CA LYS A 983 -16.00 -29.80 -9.77
C LYS A 983 -14.74 -30.10 -8.97
N HIS A 984 -13.88 -29.09 -8.78
CA HIS A 984 -12.60 -29.29 -8.11
C HIS A 984 -12.78 -29.47 -6.60
N MET A 985 -13.71 -28.77 -5.95
CA MET A 985 -14.03 -29.01 -4.54
C MET A 985 -14.42 -30.47 -4.29
N ASN A 986 -15.34 -31.02 -5.08
CA ASN A 986 -15.79 -32.42 -4.96
C ASN A 986 -14.66 -33.42 -5.25
N ALA A 987 -13.78 -33.12 -6.20
CA ALA A 987 -12.59 -33.95 -6.47
C ALA A 987 -11.64 -33.96 -5.27
N ASP A 988 -11.36 -32.80 -4.68
CA ASP A 988 -10.45 -32.66 -3.56
C ASP A 988 -10.99 -33.29 -2.28
N VAL A 989 -12.28 -33.13 -1.98
CA VAL A 989 -12.94 -33.81 -0.85
C VAL A 989 -12.81 -35.33 -1.00
N ARG A 990 -13.10 -35.87 -2.19
CA ARG A 990 -12.94 -37.32 -2.44
C ARG A 990 -11.51 -37.78 -2.20
N ALA A 991 -10.53 -37.08 -2.77
CA ALA A 991 -9.12 -37.43 -2.62
C ALA A 991 -8.66 -37.37 -1.15
N MET A 992 -9.04 -36.32 -0.41
CA MET A 992 -8.66 -36.16 1.00
C MET A 992 -9.33 -37.21 1.90
N VAL A 993 -10.60 -37.53 1.68
CA VAL A 993 -11.31 -38.58 2.43
C VAL A 993 -10.70 -39.96 2.13
N GLU A 994 -10.36 -40.25 0.87
CA GLU A 994 -9.65 -41.48 0.49
C GLU A 994 -8.26 -41.59 1.15
N SER A 995 -7.59 -40.45 1.39
CA SER A 995 -6.33 -40.39 2.13
C SER A 995 -6.47 -40.50 3.66
N GLY A 996 -7.70 -40.57 4.18
CA GLY A 996 -8.01 -40.73 5.60
C GLY A 996 -8.31 -39.44 6.37
N MET A 997 -8.48 -38.30 5.69
CA MET A 997 -8.92 -37.05 6.32
C MET A 997 -10.41 -37.12 6.68
N PRO A 998 -10.82 -36.65 7.87
CA PRO A 998 -12.24 -36.46 8.19
C PRO A 998 -12.95 -35.59 7.16
N GLU A 999 -14.18 -35.97 6.78
CA GLU A 999 -14.95 -35.32 5.71
C GLU A 999 -15.21 -33.84 5.99
N ASP A 1000 -15.51 -33.48 7.23
CA ASP A 1000 -15.70 -32.09 7.67
C ASP A 1000 -14.46 -31.23 7.43
N ARG A 1001 -13.28 -31.75 7.82
CA ARG A 1001 -11.99 -31.09 7.58
C ARG A 1001 -11.65 -31.04 6.09
N ALA A 1002 -11.94 -32.11 5.35
CA ALA A 1002 -11.71 -32.16 3.91
C ALA A 1002 -12.55 -31.12 3.17
N VAL A 1003 -13.82 -30.95 3.56
CA VAL A 1003 -14.69 -29.89 3.01
C VAL A 1003 -14.13 -28.51 3.34
N ASP A 1004 -13.80 -28.23 4.61
CA ASP A 1004 -13.25 -26.93 5.01
C ASP A 1004 -11.96 -26.58 4.26
N GLN A 1005 -11.03 -27.52 4.06
CA GLN A 1005 -9.81 -27.30 3.28
C GLN A 1005 -10.09 -27.18 1.78
N SER A 1006 -11.03 -27.95 1.24
CA SER A 1006 -11.38 -27.93 -0.20
C SER A 1006 -11.97 -26.61 -0.68
N LEU A 1007 -12.50 -25.79 0.23
CA LEU A 1007 -13.06 -24.46 -0.05
C LEU A 1007 -12.00 -23.35 -0.09
N VAL A 1008 -10.77 -23.61 0.38
CA VAL A 1008 -9.72 -22.57 0.44
C VAL A 1008 -9.26 -22.22 -0.97
N ARG A 1009 -9.34 -20.92 -1.30
CA ARG A 1009 -8.85 -20.33 -2.56
C ARG A 1009 -7.93 -19.13 -2.36
N VAL A 1010 -7.69 -18.71 -1.12
CA VAL A 1010 -6.78 -17.63 -0.82
C VAL A 1010 -5.52 -18.20 -0.17
N TYR A 1011 -4.39 -17.93 -0.79
CA TYR A 1011 -3.08 -18.42 -0.37
C TYR A 1011 -2.08 -17.26 -0.26
N GLY A 1012 -1.11 -17.36 0.64
CA GLY A 1012 -0.08 -16.34 0.83
C GLY A 1012 1.08 -16.85 1.68
N CYS A 1013 1.89 -15.91 2.17
CA CYS A 1013 2.96 -16.19 3.12
C CYS A 1013 2.45 -16.41 4.54
N ALA A 1014 3.27 -17.04 5.37
CA ALA A 1014 2.97 -17.27 6.78
C ALA A 1014 2.64 -15.94 7.50
N PRO A 1015 1.79 -15.94 8.54
CA PRO A 1015 1.54 -14.77 9.38
C PRO A 1015 2.85 -14.18 9.90
N GLY A 1016 3.03 -12.85 9.77
CA GLY A 1016 4.28 -12.16 10.13
C GLY A 1016 5.44 -12.28 9.12
N GLY A 1017 5.31 -13.11 8.08
CA GLY A 1017 6.23 -13.17 6.93
C GLY A 1017 5.73 -12.35 5.73
N TYR A 1018 6.65 -11.97 4.83
CA TYR A 1018 6.40 -11.11 3.66
C TYR A 1018 7.24 -11.53 2.45
N GLY A 1019 6.72 -11.34 1.23
CA GLY A 1019 7.38 -11.75 -0.01
C GLY A 1019 7.00 -13.17 -0.46
N ALA A 1020 7.71 -13.68 -1.46
CA ALA A 1020 7.52 -15.00 -2.04
C ALA A 1020 8.79 -15.88 -2.07
N GLY A 1021 9.89 -15.39 -1.50
CA GLY A 1021 11.18 -16.10 -1.40
C GLY A 1021 11.99 -16.20 -2.71
N VAL A 1022 11.37 -16.01 -3.87
CA VAL A 1022 11.99 -16.24 -5.18
C VAL A 1022 13.09 -15.21 -5.51
N SER A 1023 12.87 -13.91 -5.26
CA SER A 1023 13.90 -12.90 -5.48
C SER A 1023 15.17 -13.17 -4.68
N HIS A 1024 15.03 -13.50 -3.40
CA HIS A 1024 16.14 -13.89 -2.54
C HIS A 1024 16.95 -15.07 -3.08
N LEU A 1025 16.28 -16.10 -3.63
CA LEU A 1025 16.97 -17.26 -4.19
C LEU A 1025 17.78 -16.87 -5.43
N ILE A 1026 17.21 -16.03 -6.30
CA ILE A 1026 17.89 -15.50 -7.50
C ILE A 1026 19.12 -14.67 -7.11
N GLU A 1027 19.01 -13.78 -6.12
CA GLU A 1027 20.12 -12.96 -5.62
C GLU A 1027 21.24 -13.80 -5.02
N SER A 1028 20.91 -14.86 -4.29
CA SER A 1028 21.89 -15.77 -3.68
C SER A 1028 22.64 -16.63 -4.69
N ARG A 1029 22.14 -16.74 -5.94
CA ARG A 1029 22.60 -17.64 -7.01
C ARG A 1029 22.49 -19.13 -6.70
N GLN A 1030 21.95 -19.52 -5.55
CA GLN A 1030 21.88 -20.91 -5.08
C GLN A 1030 20.67 -21.67 -5.66
N TRP A 1031 20.53 -21.65 -6.98
CA TRP A 1031 19.49 -22.36 -7.72
C TRP A 1031 20.06 -22.94 -9.01
N THR A 1032 19.47 -24.02 -9.50
CA THR A 1032 19.90 -24.69 -10.73
C THR A 1032 18.90 -24.45 -11.86
N ASP A 1033 17.62 -24.64 -11.59
CA ASP A 1033 16.55 -24.50 -12.58
C ASP A 1033 15.24 -23.98 -11.94
N TYR A 1034 14.18 -23.87 -12.74
CA TYR A 1034 12.89 -23.36 -12.30
C TYR A 1034 12.20 -24.22 -11.23
N GLN A 1035 12.61 -25.49 -11.03
CA GLN A 1035 12.04 -26.36 -10.00
C GLN A 1035 12.46 -25.92 -8.60
N ASP A 1036 13.70 -25.43 -8.44
CA ASP A 1036 14.18 -24.84 -7.19
C ASP A 1036 13.35 -23.59 -6.84
N LEU A 1037 13.10 -22.74 -7.84
CA LEU A 1037 12.27 -21.54 -7.70
C LEU A 1037 10.82 -21.88 -7.32
N ALA A 1038 10.23 -22.88 -8.00
CA ALA A 1038 8.89 -23.39 -7.69
C ALA A 1038 8.79 -23.89 -6.25
N LYS A 1039 9.77 -24.68 -5.77
CA LYS A 1039 9.78 -25.23 -4.42
C LYS A 1039 9.87 -24.15 -3.34
N VAL A 1040 10.66 -23.10 -3.57
CA VAL A 1040 10.68 -21.93 -2.68
C VAL A 1040 9.33 -21.22 -2.71
N TYR A 1041 8.78 -20.99 -3.89
CA TYR A 1041 7.49 -20.34 -4.03
C TYR A 1041 6.37 -21.10 -3.30
N GLU A 1042 6.34 -22.43 -3.37
CA GLU A 1042 5.39 -23.30 -2.65
C GLU A 1042 5.56 -23.20 -1.13
N THR A 1043 6.80 -23.16 -0.66
CA THR A 1043 7.12 -23.04 0.77
C THR A 1043 6.61 -21.70 1.29
N TRP A 1044 6.84 -20.62 0.54
CA TRP A 1044 6.45 -19.27 0.92
C TRP A 1044 5.00 -18.94 0.63
N SER A 1045 4.31 -19.64 -0.29
CA SER A 1045 2.95 -19.28 -0.70
C SER A 1045 1.89 -20.33 -0.30
N GLY A 1046 2.30 -21.49 0.19
CA GLY A 1046 1.41 -22.60 0.55
C GLY A 1046 0.65 -22.45 1.86
N HIS A 1047 0.34 -21.23 2.30
CA HIS A 1047 -0.41 -20.96 3.54
C HIS A 1047 -1.82 -20.50 3.20
N GLY A 1048 -2.83 -21.24 3.66
CA GLY A 1048 -4.24 -21.00 3.35
C GLY A 1048 -4.89 -19.95 4.26
N TYR A 1049 -5.76 -19.12 3.66
CA TYR A 1049 -6.53 -18.08 4.34
C TYR A 1049 -8.03 -18.23 4.01
N SER A 1050 -8.87 -18.10 5.03
CA SER A 1050 -10.34 -18.10 4.93
C SER A 1050 -10.96 -17.50 6.20
N ALA A 1051 -12.28 -17.54 6.35
CA ALA A 1051 -12.89 -17.19 7.63
C ALA A 1051 -12.52 -18.14 8.78
N LYS A 1052 -11.97 -19.33 8.48
CA LYS A 1052 -11.57 -20.36 9.47
C LYS A 1052 -10.06 -20.64 9.53
N ALA A 1053 -9.29 -20.16 8.54
CA ALA A 1053 -7.85 -20.40 8.45
C ALA A 1053 -7.11 -19.06 8.37
N HIS A 1054 -6.03 -18.90 9.13
CA HIS A 1054 -5.20 -17.69 9.14
C HIS A 1054 -3.73 -18.07 8.98
N GLY A 1055 -3.37 -18.49 7.76
CA GLY A 1055 -2.02 -18.90 7.43
C GLY A 1055 -1.70 -20.34 7.79
N ASP A 1056 -2.71 -21.22 7.78
CA ASP A 1056 -2.52 -22.65 7.99
C ASP A 1056 -1.66 -23.25 6.87
N VAL A 1057 -0.69 -24.10 7.21
CA VAL A 1057 0.17 -24.76 6.22
C VAL A 1057 -0.66 -25.74 5.38
N MET A 1058 -0.82 -25.43 4.09
CA MET A 1058 -1.61 -26.18 3.11
C MET A 1058 -0.83 -26.43 1.81
N THR A 1059 0.50 -26.61 1.90
CA THR A 1059 1.40 -26.70 0.73
C THR A 1059 1.00 -27.78 -0.27
N GLU A 1060 0.54 -28.96 0.20
CA GLU A 1060 0.14 -30.04 -0.71
C GLU A 1060 -1.14 -29.69 -1.49
N MET A 1061 -2.11 -29.09 -0.80
CA MET A 1061 -3.33 -28.59 -1.44
C MET A 1061 -3.00 -27.47 -2.45
N PHE A 1062 -2.08 -26.58 -2.08
CA PHE A 1062 -1.60 -25.53 -2.98
C PHE A 1062 -0.98 -26.13 -4.25
N ARG A 1063 -0.11 -27.14 -4.14
CA ARG A 1063 0.45 -27.87 -5.30
C ARG A 1063 -0.63 -28.49 -6.18
N GLN A 1064 -1.58 -29.20 -5.58
CA GLN A 1064 -2.71 -29.80 -6.29
C GLN A 1064 -3.49 -28.76 -7.08
N ARG A 1065 -3.73 -27.58 -6.49
CA ARG A 1065 -4.39 -26.46 -7.18
C ARG A 1065 -3.54 -25.92 -8.33
N MET A 1066 -2.24 -25.70 -8.11
CA MET A 1066 -1.34 -25.26 -9.17
C MET A 1066 -1.24 -26.25 -10.33
N SER A 1067 -1.48 -27.54 -10.10
CA SER A 1067 -1.46 -28.56 -11.16
C SER A 1067 -2.61 -28.44 -12.19
N THR A 1068 -3.70 -27.75 -11.83
CA THR A 1068 -4.87 -27.57 -12.70
C THR A 1068 -4.95 -26.19 -13.35
N VAL A 1069 -4.13 -25.24 -12.90
CA VAL A 1069 -4.11 -23.86 -13.42
C VAL A 1069 -3.61 -23.85 -14.86
N SER A 1070 -4.41 -23.28 -15.76
CA SER A 1070 -4.01 -23.06 -17.16
C SER A 1070 -3.76 -21.60 -17.51
N MET A 1071 -4.18 -20.67 -16.66
CA MET A 1071 -3.99 -19.23 -16.84
C MET A 1071 -3.50 -18.57 -15.55
N THR A 1072 -2.46 -17.75 -15.64
CA THR A 1072 -1.97 -16.91 -14.54
C THR A 1072 -2.16 -15.43 -14.85
N ILE A 1073 -2.50 -14.64 -13.82
CA ILE A 1073 -2.81 -13.21 -13.98
C ILE A 1073 -2.08 -12.37 -12.94
N LYS A 1074 -1.53 -11.23 -13.38
CA LYS A 1074 -1.14 -10.11 -12.52
C LYS A 1074 -1.44 -8.79 -13.24
N ASN A 1075 -2.19 -7.89 -12.61
CA ASN A 1075 -2.54 -6.61 -13.24
C ASN A 1075 -1.60 -5.47 -12.85
N GLU A 1076 -1.55 -4.45 -13.71
CA GLU A 1076 -0.81 -3.21 -13.61
C GLU A 1076 -1.74 -2.02 -13.88
N SER A 1077 -1.76 -1.04 -12.98
CA SER A 1077 -2.70 0.09 -13.02
C SER A 1077 -2.02 1.45 -13.25
N THR A 1078 -0.74 1.45 -13.61
CA THR A 1078 0.06 2.67 -13.77
C THR A 1078 1.01 2.58 -14.96
N ILE A 1079 1.43 3.75 -15.44
CA ILE A 1079 2.54 3.89 -16.39
C ILE A 1079 3.85 4.31 -15.71
N GLU A 1080 3.79 4.63 -14.41
CA GLU A 1080 4.91 5.16 -13.62
C GLU A 1080 5.93 4.06 -13.28
N ILE A 1081 5.46 2.82 -13.15
CA ILE A 1081 6.20 1.62 -12.75
C ILE A 1081 5.74 0.48 -13.65
N ASP A 1082 6.68 -0.31 -14.19
CA ASP A 1082 6.39 -1.52 -14.97
C ASP A 1082 7.02 -2.78 -14.36
N MET A 1083 6.70 -3.95 -14.92
CA MET A 1083 7.16 -5.25 -14.41
C MET A 1083 8.69 -5.43 -14.34
N LEU A 1084 9.50 -4.59 -15.01
CA LEU A 1084 10.97 -4.65 -14.96
C LEU A 1084 11.58 -3.62 -14.00
N ASP A 1085 10.76 -2.90 -13.23
CA ASP A 1085 11.23 -1.90 -12.26
C ASP A 1085 11.43 -2.46 -10.84
N SER A 1086 10.82 -3.61 -10.53
CA SER A 1086 10.87 -4.21 -9.20
C SER A 1086 10.94 -5.74 -9.25
N ASP A 1087 11.64 -6.33 -8.29
CA ASP A 1087 11.80 -7.76 -8.13
C ASP A 1087 10.51 -8.46 -7.65
N ASP A 1088 9.59 -7.72 -7.04
CA ASP A 1088 8.31 -8.26 -6.58
C ASP A 1088 7.50 -8.82 -7.75
N PHE A 1089 7.57 -8.21 -8.93
CA PHE A 1089 6.85 -8.69 -10.10
C PHE A 1089 7.23 -10.12 -10.49
N TYR A 1090 8.52 -10.39 -10.70
CA TYR A 1090 8.96 -11.75 -11.03
C TYR A 1090 8.91 -12.67 -9.80
N SER A 1091 9.13 -12.15 -8.59
CA SER A 1091 9.11 -12.98 -7.39
C SER A 1091 7.71 -13.53 -7.12
N TYR A 1092 6.66 -12.77 -7.46
CA TYR A 1092 5.27 -13.20 -7.31
C TYR A 1092 4.72 -13.86 -8.57
N HIS A 1093 4.64 -13.13 -9.68
CA HIS A 1093 3.99 -13.64 -10.90
C HIS A 1093 4.89 -14.62 -11.64
N GLY A 1094 6.17 -14.29 -11.83
CA GLY A 1094 7.15 -15.24 -12.34
C GLY A 1094 7.23 -16.50 -11.48
N GLY A 1095 7.31 -16.35 -10.15
CA GLY A 1095 7.29 -17.46 -9.19
C GLY A 1095 6.03 -18.33 -9.31
N LEU A 1096 4.86 -17.72 -9.52
CA LEU A 1096 3.61 -18.43 -9.80
C LEU A 1096 3.69 -19.23 -11.11
N ILE A 1097 4.23 -18.64 -12.18
CA ILE A 1097 4.41 -19.31 -13.48
C ILE A 1097 5.32 -20.53 -13.33
N ALA A 1098 6.47 -20.37 -12.67
CA ALA A 1098 7.39 -21.48 -12.37
C ALA A 1098 6.70 -22.58 -11.56
N CYS A 1099 5.93 -22.19 -10.54
CA CYS A 1099 5.19 -23.11 -9.68
C CYS A 1099 4.12 -23.90 -10.44
N VAL A 1100 3.34 -23.25 -11.29
CA VAL A 1100 2.33 -23.91 -12.14
C VAL A 1100 3.01 -24.83 -13.14
N LYS A 1101 4.09 -24.40 -13.79
CA LYS A 1101 4.87 -25.24 -14.72
C LYS A 1101 5.42 -26.50 -14.04
N ALA A 1102 5.97 -26.36 -12.82
CA ALA A 1102 6.50 -27.48 -12.06
C ALA A 1102 5.43 -28.51 -11.66
N ASN A 1103 4.22 -28.05 -11.31
CA ASN A 1103 3.16 -28.92 -10.81
C ASN A 1103 2.24 -29.49 -11.92
N SER A 1104 2.03 -28.76 -13.02
CA SER A 1104 1.18 -29.20 -14.15
C SER A 1104 1.95 -29.89 -15.28
N GLY A 1105 3.28 -29.65 -15.35
CA GLY A 1105 4.11 -30.08 -16.48
C GLY A 1105 3.93 -29.26 -17.76
N LYS A 1106 3.14 -28.17 -17.73
CA LYS A 1106 2.88 -27.27 -18.87
C LYS A 1106 3.07 -25.82 -18.46
N THR A 1107 3.56 -24.99 -19.38
CA THR A 1107 3.62 -23.54 -19.17
C THR A 1107 2.21 -22.95 -19.28
N PRO A 1108 1.72 -22.20 -18.28
CA PRO A 1108 0.41 -21.58 -18.35
C PRO A 1108 0.41 -20.35 -19.28
N ILE A 1109 -0.75 -20.01 -19.82
CA ILE A 1109 -0.96 -18.69 -20.43
C ILE A 1109 -0.81 -17.64 -19.32
N SER A 1110 0.06 -16.65 -19.52
CA SER A 1110 0.44 -15.72 -18.45
C SER A 1110 0.17 -14.29 -18.90
N LEU A 1111 -0.82 -13.67 -18.27
CA LEU A 1111 -1.40 -12.41 -18.73
C LEU A 1111 -1.19 -11.29 -17.73
N THR A 1112 -0.97 -10.11 -18.29
CA THR A 1112 -0.89 -8.84 -17.58
C THR A 1112 -2.06 -7.96 -18.00
N GLY A 1113 -2.95 -7.66 -17.06
CA GLY A 1113 -4.05 -6.72 -17.27
C GLY A 1113 -3.61 -5.30 -16.96
N HIS A 1114 -3.77 -4.40 -17.94
CA HIS A 1114 -3.31 -3.03 -17.90
C HIS A 1114 -4.52 -2.09 -17.78
N SER A 1115 -4.65 -1.41 -16.64
CA SER A 1115 -5.76 -0.50 -16.32
C SER A 1115 -5.31 0.94 -16.06
N GLU A 1116 -4.13 1.35 -16.55
CA GLU A 1116 -3.63 2.73 -16.48
C GLU A 1116 -4.55 3.74 -17.18
N ASP A 1117 -5.38 3.28 -18.12
CA ASP A 1117 -6.52 3.99 -18.68
C ASP A 1117 -7.80 3.23 -18.26
N PRO A 1118 -8.52 3.70 -17.23
CA PRO A 1118 -9.72 3.03 -16.73
C PRO A 1118 -10.83 2.86 -17.77
N GLU A 1119 -10.88 3.72 -18.81
CA GLU A 1119 -11.88 3.64 -19.87
C GLU A 1119 -11.46 2.65 -20.99
N ARG A 1120 -10.20 2.19 -21.00
CA ARG A 1120 -9.63 1.28 -22.02
C ARG A 1120 -8.58 0.34 -21.43
N VAL A 1121 -9.04 -0.69 -20.74
CA VAL A 1121 -8.12 -1.74 -20.27
C VAL A 1121 -7.52 -2.53 -21.44
N LYS A 1122 -6.31 -3.05 -21.25
CA LYS A 1122 -5.59 -3.85 -22.25
C LYS A 1122 -5.03 -5.12 -21.60
N ILE A 1123 -4.90 -6.19 -22.38
CA ILE A 1123 -4.23 -7.42 -21.91
C ILE A 1123 -2.98 -7.66 -22.75
N ARG A 1124 -1.89 -8.07 -22.10
CA ARG A 1124 -0.64 -8.49 -22.76
C ARG A 1124 -0.13 -9.79 -22.18
N ASP A 1125 0.48 -10.60 -23.03
CA ASP A 1125 1.30 -11.73 -22.58
C ASP A 1125 2.61 -11.20 -21.96
N THR A 1126 3.10 -11.87 -20.92
CA THR A 1126 4.31 -11.48 -20.19
C THR A 1126 5.55 -11.34 -21.10
N LYS A 1127 5.70 -12.18 -22.14
CA LYS A 1127 6.83 -12.08 -23.09
C LYS A 1127 6.71 -10.85 -23.96
N ARG A 1128 5.50 -10.57 -24.45
CA ARG A 1128 5.23 -9.38 -25.26
C ARG A 1128 5.43 -8.11 -24.44
N GLU A 1129 5.02 -8.11 -23.18
CA GLU A 1129 5.23 -6.98 -22.28
C GLU A 1129 6.72 -6.75 -21.97
N THR A 1130 7.48 -7.83 -21.74
CA THR A 1130 8.94 -7.77 -21.59
C THR A 1130 9.59 -7.11 -22.82
N ALA A 1131 9.24 -7.56 -24.04
CA ALA A 1131 9.74 -6.95 -25.28
C ALA A 1131 9.33 -5.47 -25.42
N ARG A 1132 8.10 -5.10 -25.03
CA ARG A 1132 7.62 -3.72 -25.02
C ARG A 1132 8.53 -2.84 -24.18
N ILE A 1133 8.80 -3.24 -22.94
CA ILE A 1133 9.57 -2.46 -21.97
C ILE A 1133 11.03 -2.36 -22.41
N LEU A 1134 11.62 -3.44 -22.91
CA LEU A 1134 12.98 -3.43 -23.43
C LEU A 1134 13.15 -2.39 -24.55
N ARG A 1135 12.23 -2.34 -25.51
CA ARG A 1135 12.31 -1.40 -26.65
C ARG A 1135 11.89 0.01 -26.28
N SER A 1136 10.79 0.18 -25.56
CA SER A 1136 10.24 1.50 -25.28
C SER A 1136 11.00 2.25 -24.18
N LYS A 1137 11.62 1.53 -23.23
CA LYS A 1137 12.32 2.10 -22.08
C LYS A 1137 13.81 1.74 -22.05
N ILE A 1138 14.17 0.48 -21.78
CA ILE A 1138 15.55 0.12 -21.38
C ILE A 1138 16.57 0.41 -22.49
N LEU A 1139 16.29 0.01 -23.72
CA LEU A 1139 17.19 0.26 -24.86
C LEU A 1139 16.98 1.63 -25.49
N ASN A 1140 15.97 2.39 -25.04
CA ASN A 1140 15.64 3.69 -25.60
C ASN A 1140 16.70 4.74 -25.19
N PRO A 1141 17.31 5.46 -26.15
CA PRO A 1141 18.23 6.55 -25.84
C PRO A 1141 17.70 7.61 -24.88
N LYS A 1142 16.40 7.90 -24.91
CA LYS A 1142 15.79 8.90 -24.02
C LYS A 1142 15.92 8.52 -22.55
N TRP A 1143 15.71 7.24 -22.23
CA TRP A 1143 15.85 6.75 -20.87
C TRP A 1143 17.29 6.89 -20.38
N LEU A 1144 18.26 6.45 -21.18
CA LEU A 1144 19.69 6.57 -20.86
C LEU A 1144 20.13 8.02 -20.65
N GLU A 1145 19.76 8.94 -21.54
CA GLU A 1145 20.08 10.37 -21.40
C GLU A 1145 19.33 11.02 -20.21
N GLY A 1146 18.16 10.47 -19.87
CA GLY A 1146 17.45 10.69 -18.62
C GLY A 1146 18.33 10.39 -17.41
N LEU A 1147 18.80 9.14 -17.33
CA LEU A 1147 19.60 8.61 -16.22
C LEU A 1147 20.98 9.26 -16.09
N LYS A 1148 21.62 9.64 -17.20
CA LYS A 1148 22.93 10.31 -17.18
C LYS A 1148 22.97 11.58 -16.32
N ARG A 1149 21.81 12.24 -16.11
CA ARG A 1149 21.69 13.43 -15.25
C ARG A 1149 21.74 13.13 -13.75
N HIS A 1150 21.63 11.86 -13.35
CA HIS A 1150 21.46 11.41 -11.97
C HIS A 1150 22.63 10.56 -11.43
N GLY A 1151 23.81 10.66 -12.06
CA GLY A 1151 25.06 10.09 -11.56
C GLY A 1151 24.96 8.63 -11.09
N PHE A 1152 25.36 8.37 -9.85
CA PHE A 1152 25.35 7.05 -9.23
C PHE A 1152 24.00 6.33 -9.36
N LYS A 1153 22.89 7.01 -9.00
CA LYS A 1153 21.55 6.42 -9.03
C LYS A 1153 21.10 6.16 -10.47
N GLY A 1154 21.48 7.02 -11.40
CA GLY A 1154 21.24 6.81 -12.83
C GLY A 1154 21.88 5.52 -13.35
N ALA A 1155 23.14 5.25 -12.99
CA ALA A 1155 23.82 4.01 -13.39
C ALA A 1155 23.24 2.76 -12.69
N GLN A 1156 22.77 2.90 -11.45
CA GLN A 1156 22.10 1.83 -10.70
C GLN A 1156 20.79 1.37 -11.37
N GLU A 1157 19.98 2.27 -11.95
CA GLU A 1157 18.74 1.88 -12.66
C GLU A 1157 19.02 0.88 -13.80
N ILE A 1158 20.22 0.94 -14.42
CA ILE A 1158 20.63 0.02 -15.48
C ILE A 1158 20.91 -1.39 -14.91
N SER A 1159 21.65 -1.50 -13.79
CA SER A 1159 21.88 -2.81 -13.18
C SER A 1159 20.60 -3.41 -12.62
N ALA A 1160 19.74 -2.59 -12.02
CA ALA A 1160 18.42 -3.01 -11.52
C ALA A 1160 17.51 -3.55 -12.64
N ALA A 1161 17.43 -2.87 -13.79
CA ALA A 1161 16.62 -3.31 -14.91
C ALA A 1161 17.10 -4.66 -15.50
N LEU A 1162 18.41 -4.89 -15.55
CA LEU A 1162 18.96 -6.18 -15.98
C LEU A 1162 18.69 -7.29 -14.95
N ASP A 1163 18.82 -7.00 -13.65
CA ASP A 1163 18.49 -7.96 -12.59
C ASP A 1163 17.01 -8.38 -12.64
N ALA A 1164 16.10 -7.41 -12.87
CA ALA A 1164 14.68 -7.69 -13.03
C ALA A 1164 14.39 -8.53 -14.28
N LEU A 1165 15.00 -8.22 -15.43
CA LEU A 1165 14.90 -9.04 -16.65
C LEU A 1165 15.39 -10.46 -16.39
N PHE A 1166 16.54 -10.61 -15.74
CA PHE A 1166 17.10 -11.91 -15.41
C PHE A 1166 16.19 -12.72 -14.49
N GLY A 1167 15.59 -12.08 -13.47
CA GLY A 1167 14.66 -12.76 -12.57
C GLY A 1167 13.38 -13.22 -13.28
N TRP A 1168 12.85 -12.39 -14.16
CA TRP A 1168 11.72 -12.75 -15.02
C TRP A 1168 12.05 -13.90 -15.96
N ASP A 1169 13.24 -13.89 -16.55
CA ASP A 1169 13.66 -14.94 -17.47
C ASP A 1169 13.93 -16.27 -16.73
N ALA A 1170 14.52 -16.21 -15.54
CA ALA A 1170 14.72 -17.38 -14.68
C ALA A 1170 13.40 -18.05 -14.26
N THR A 1171 12.35 -17.26 -14.07
CA THR A 1171 11.07 -17.73 -13.55
C THR A 1171 10.04 -18.06 -14.63
N ALA A 1172 10.08 -17.37 -15.77
CA ALA A 1172 9.06 -17.45 -16.80
C ALA A 1172 9.59 -17.58 -18.24
N GLU A 1173 10.91 -17.67 -18.45
CA GLU A 1173 11.55 -17.86 -19.77
C GLU A 1173 11.06 -16.82 -20.81
N VAL A 1174 11.05 -15.55 -20.39
CA VAL A 1174 10.48 -14.44 -21.16
C VAL A 1174 11.49 -13.74 -22.06
N ALA A 1175 12.80 -13.86 -21.78
CA ALA A 1175 13.81 -13.12 -22.52
C ALA A 1175 14.18 -13.86 -23.82
N GLN A 1176 14.66 -13.08 -24.78
CA GLN A 1176 15.22 -13.58 -26.04
C GLN A 1176 16.67 -13.12 -26.16
N ASP A 1177 17.49 -13.85 -26.93
CA ASP A 1177 18.93 -13.57 -27.04
C ASP A 1177 19.26 -12.13 -27.43
N TRP A 1178 18.44 -11.51 -28.29
CA TRP A 1178 18.62 -10.12 -28.72
C TRP A 1178 18.47 -9.12 -27.57
N MET A 1179 17.71 -9.44 -26.53
CA MET A 1179 17.48 -8.56 -25.38
C MET A 1179 18.76 -8.40 -24.55
N TYR A 1180 19.37 -9.52 -24.14
CA TYR A 1180 20.67 -9.51 -23.46
C TYR A 1180 21.77 -8.93 -24.35
N GLN A 1181 21.77 -9.29 -25.63
CA GLN A 1181 22.73 -8.76 -26.61
C GLN A 1181 22.61 -7.24 -26.75
N GLY A 1182 21.39 -6.68 -26.75
CA GLY A 1182 21.10 -5.26 -26.80
C GLY A 1182 21.60 -4.53 -25.55
N ILE A 1183 21.36 -5.10 -24.36
CA ILE A 1183 21.87 -4.56 -23.09
C ILE A 1183 23.40 -4.52 -23.10
N ALA A 1184 24.05 -5.61 -23.50
CA ALA A 1184 25.52 -5.67 -23.59
C ALA A 1184 26.07 -4.63 -24.57
N GLN A 1185 25.44 -4.46 -25.73
CA GLN A 1185 25.83 -3.46 -26.72
C GLN A 1185 25.69 -2.04 -26.18
N ARG A 1186 24.54 -1.74 -25.57
CA ARG A 1186 24.17 -0.39 -25.16
C ARG A 1186 24.95 0.12 -23.96
N PHE A 1187 25.20 -0.75 -22.97
CA PHE A 1187 25.74 -0.32 -21.68
C PHE A 1187 27.19 -0.73 -21.43
N LEU A 1188 27.68 -1.82 -22.06
CA LEU A 1188 29.07 -2.28 -21.88
C LEU A 1188 29.96 -1.99 -23.10
N PHE A 1189 29.44 -2.19 -24.32
CA PHE A 1189 30.26 -2.07 -25.54
C PHE A 1189 30.30 -0.65 -26.09
N ASP A 1190 29.24 0.13 -25.87
CA ASP A 1190 29.29 1.58 -26.09
C ASP A 1190 30.28 2.21 -25.09
N GLU A 1191 31.39 2.72 -25.63
CA GLU A 1191 32.51 3.18 -24.81
C GLU A 1191 32.16 4.44 -24.00
N GLU A 1192 31.33 5.33 -24.55
CA GLU A 1192 30.89 6.54 -23.88
C GLU A 1192 30.02 6.21 -22.66
N THR A 1193 29.00 5.37 -22.86
CA THR A 1193 28.09 4.92 -21.81
C THR A 1193 28.84 4.17 -20.73
N ARG A 1194 29.69 3.20 -21.10
CA ARG A 1194 30.49 2.45 -20.12
C ARG A 1194 31.40 3.38 -19.31
N LYS A 1195 32.09 4.34 -19.95
CA LYS A 1195 32.97 5.28 -19.23
C LYS A 1195 32.21 6.17 -18.26
N TRP A 1196 31.01 6.63 -18.63
CA TRP A 1196 30.15 7.36 -17.70
C TRP A 1196 29.76 6.49 -16.50
N MET A 1197 29.32 5.25 -16.72
CA MET A 1197 29.00 4.32 -15.64
C MET A 1197 30.23 4.04 -14.75
N GLU A 1198 31.40 3.75 -15.34
CA GLU A 1198 32.67 3.57 -14.59
C GLU A 1198 33.00 4.78 -13.71
N GLN A 1199 32.68 6.00 -14.15
CA GLN A 1199 32.94 7.24 -13.42
C GLN A 1199 31.98 7.46 -12.25
N VAL A 1200 30.69 7.17 -12.41
CA VAL A 1200 29.66 7.51 -11.41
C VAL A 1200 29.30 6.34 -10.49
N ASN A 1201 29.41 5.11 -10.99
CA ASN A 1201 29.14 3.86 -10.25
C ASN A 1201 29.82 2.66 -10.95
N SER A 1202 31.11 2.44 -10.66
CA SER A 1202 31.85 1.30 -11.21
C SER A 1202 31.25 -0.06 -10.83
N TRP A 1203 30.58 -0.13 -9.68
CA TRP A 1203 29.91 -1.36 -9.23
C TRP A 1203 28.76 -1.76 -10.15
N SER A 1204 28.04 -0.82 -10.77
CA SER A 1204 27.00 -1.16 -11.77
C SER A 1204 27.59 -1.82 -13.02
N VAL A 1205 28.77 -1.38 -13.48
CA VAL A 1205 29.44 -2.02 -14.64
C VAL A 1205 29.87 -3.44 -14.28
N HIS A 1206 30.38 -3.63 -13.06
CA HIS A 1206 30.72 -4.95 -12.52
C HIS A 1206 29.49 -5.86 -12.47
N ALA A 1207 28.39 -5.40 -11.85
CA ALA A 1207 27.14 -6.15 -11.72
C ALA A 1207 26.52 -6.51 -13.07
N VAL A 1208 26.47 -5.56 -14.02
CA VAL A 1208 25.94 -5.82 -15.38
C VAL A 1208 26.79 -6.86 -16.12
N SER A 1209 28.12 -6.75 -16.03
CA SER A 1209 29.02 -7.72 -16.67
C SER A 1209 28.88 -9.11 -16.05
N GLU A 1210 28.79 -9.18 -14.72
CA GLU A 1210 28.62 -10.41 -13.97
C GLU A 1210 27.30 -11.11 -14.32
N ARG A 1211 26.20 -10.35 -14.34
CA ARG A 1211 24.87 -10.90 -14.61
C ARG A 1211 24.71 -11.41 -16.04
N LEU A 1212 25.30 -10.72 -17.01
CA LEU A 1212 25.33 -11.19 -18.41
C LEU A 1212 26.13 -12.49 -18.56
N LEU A 1213 27.25 -12.62 -17.85
CA LEU A 1213 28.02 -13.88 -17.84
C LEU A 1213 27.23 -15.01 -17.17
N GLU A 1214 26.51 -14.71 -16.07
CA GLU A 1214 25.63 -15.66 -15.40
C GLU A 1214 24.49 -16.14 -16.31
N ALA A 1215 23.81 -15.23 -17.02
CA ALA A 1215 22.75 -15.56 -17.97
C ALA A 1215 23.25 -16.56 -19.04
N ASN A 1216 24.44 -16.33 -19.58
CA ASN A 1216 25.05 -17.27 -20.52
C ASN A 1216 25.43 -18.59 -19.87
N GLN A 1217 26.00 -18.57 -18.66
CA GLN A 1217 26.37 -19.79 -17.93
C GLN A 1217 25.15 -20.68 -17.63
N ARG A 1218 23.98 -20.07 -17.40
CA ARG A 1218 22.72 -20.77 -17.13
C ARG A 1218 21.95 -21.18 -18.38
N GLY A 1219 22.45 -20.83 -19.57
CA GLY A 1219 21.78 -21.14 -20.85
C GLY A 1219 20.57 -20.26 -21.16
N MET A 1220 20.41 -19.15 -20.43
CA MET A 1220 19.37 -18.15 -20.63
C MET A 1220 19.72 -17.19 -21.79
N TRP A 1221 21.01 -17.05 -22.08
CA TRP A 1221 21.52 -16.26 -23.19
C TRP A 1221 22.56 -17.05 -23.99
N ASN A 1222 22.39 -17.16 -25.30
CA ASN A 1222 23.35 -17.81 -26.19
C ASN A 1222 24.26 -16.78 -26.89
N ALA A 1223 25.24 -16.26 -26.16
CA ALA A 1223 26.17 -15.26 -26.68
C ALA A 1223 27.30 -15.87 -27.53
N SER A 1224 27.84 -15.10 -28.48
CA SER A 1224 29.03 -15.53 -29.24
C SER A 1224 30.28 -15.56 -28.35
N PRO A 1225 31.28 -16.42 -28.62
CA PRO A 1225 32.54 -16.44 -27.87
C PRO A 1225 33.23 -15.07 -27.81
N GLU A 1226 33.22 -14.33 -28.91
CA GLU A 1226 33.81 -12.98 -28.99
C GLU A 1226 33.09 -11.98 -28.09
N THR A 1227 31.76 -12.11 -27.96
CA THR A 1227 30.94 -11.29 -27.07
C THR A 1227 31.29 -11.57 -25.61
N LEU A 1228 31.40 -12.86 -25.25
CA LEU A 1228 31.77 -13.27 -23.90
C LEU A 1228 33.18 -12.83 -23.51
N ASP A 1229 34.16 -12.96 -24.42
CA ASP A 1229 35.53 -12.55 -24.16
C ASP A 1229 35.65 -11.04 -23.94
N LYS A 1230 34.85 -10.23 -24.65
CA LYS A 1230 34.75 -8.79 -24.40
C LYS A 1230 34.16 -8.48 -23.02
N ILE A 1231 33.08 -9.15 -22.63
CA ILE A 1231 32.46 -8.94 -21.31
C ILE A 1231 33.42 -9.35 -20.19
N ARG A 1232 34.12 -10.49 -20.32
CA ARG A 1232 35.15 -10.92 -19.35
C ARG A 1232 36.27 -9.91 -19.22
N ALA A 1233 36.74 -9.33 -20.31
CA ALA A 1233 37.78 -8.31 -20.28
C ALA A 1233 37.33 -7.04 -19.53
N ILE A 1234 36.07 -6.62 -19.72
CA ILE A 1234 35.47 -5.49 -18.99
C ILE A 1234 35.33 -5.84 -17.51
N TYR A 1235 34.76 -7.00 -17.19
CA TYR A 1235 34.60 -7.51 -15.83
C TYR A 1235 35.93 -7.48 -15.05
N MET A 1236 36.99 -8.11 -15.58
CA MET A 1236 38.30 -8.16 -14.92
C MET A 1236 38.93 -6.78 -14.70
N LYS A 1237 38.76 -5.85 -15.66
CA LYS A 1237 39.29 -4.49 -15.54
C LYS A 1237 38.59 -3.72 -14.41
N VAL A 1238 37.27 -3.83 -14.34
CA VAL A 1238 36.47 -3.11 -13.33
C VAL A 1238 36.68 -3.72 -11.95
N GLU A 1239 36.74 -5.05 -11.82
CA GLU A 1239 37.08 -5.74 -10.57
C GLU A 1239 38.42 -5.24 -10.02
N GLY A 1240 39.47 -5.20 -10.84
CA GLY A 1240 40.77 -4.66 -10.43
C GLY A 1240 40.71 -3.19 -9.97
N THR A 1241 39.86 -2.37 -10.58
CA THR A 1241 39.67 -0.96 -10.16
C THR A 1241 38.97 -0.88 -8.79
N ILE A 1242 37.97 -1.74 -8.56
CA ILE A 1242 37.24 -1.83 -7.29
C ILE A 1242 38.17 -2.32 -6.19
N GLU A 1243 38.97 -3.36 -6.44
CA GLU A 1243 39.97 -3.88 -5.49
C GLU A 1243 41.00 -2.81 -5.12
N GLU A 1244 41.58 -2.11 -6.11
CA GLU A 1244 42.55 -1.03 -5.87
C GLU A 1244 41.97 0.11 -5.02
N SER A 1245 40.68 0.42 -5.16
CA SER A 1245 39.99 1.43 -4.34
C SER A 1245 39.59 0.95 -2.93
N SER A 1246 39.57 -0.37 -2.73
CA SER A 1246 39.20 -1.03 -1.48
C SER A 1246 40.40 -1.24 -0.55
N LEU A 1247 41.62 -1.22 -1.11
CA LEU A 1247 42.90 -1.15 -0.39
C LEU A 1247 43.21 0.28 0.07
#